data_AF-A0A523W465-F1
#
_entry.id   AF-A0A523W465-F1
#
_cell.length_a   1.000
_cell.length_b   1.000
_cell.length_c   1.000
_cell.angle_alpha   90.00
_cell.angle_beta   90.00
_cell.angle_gamma   90.00
#
_symmetry.space_group_name_H-M   'P 1'
#
loop_
_entity.id
_entity.type
_entity.pdbx_description
1 polymer ?
#
loop_
_entity_poly.entity_id
_entity_poly.type
_entity_poly.pdbx_seq_one_letter_code
_entity_poly.pdbx_strand_id
1 'polypeptide(L)'
;MSLILAFILVFSSFGLIPTPIGNPLIASRTYTSDADFNEGILVGLDAMNDQLNLSTEHVTLPFIWVPNNEGTVSKVNTETGDELGRYWVAPPDPGGVGKSSSPSRTTVDLQGNCWVGNRDAGTVVKIGLYEAGIWEDRNDNGICETSLDLDSDGVIDSTEILPWGEDECVLFEVVLIKGKEGTFTPGNYTGGYDTNHWRTSPRSLAVDENNNLWAASYSLCYFYHINGETGAIDFDNIVYMPGHYAYGAVIDENGILWSTNRPTSHGTPHILRFNTSDQTSEKIYLTPSRYRSYGLGLDYLGHLFASGWTHRKLHRVNITRPLGASFPDIGEFYKWGPNHGRGVACTSDNDVWVISTSANSVYRFYNNGTFRKSIYVGPSPTGVAVDAVGKVWVCNNGDDTIVRINTTDGGDGLGAVDLVVPIVGSKGHYSYSDMTGIMARTITTRIGTWTVDFDSGEAGTPWGRISWNSLESEGTTVTVKVRSSDDQLTWSPWEDAFNDVQLSSTPDGRYLQIETTLQIIEGEESPILYDLTVNIGYILATVDFDPNTLNQKSKGKWITVYIELPEDFDVQFIDITTVKLSDVDLSEWITAELKPNNIGDHDGDGIPDLMVKFVREEVIELLNPGESVIVTISGALNDGTPFIGTDVIRVIH
;
A
#
# COMPACT_ATOMS: atom_id res chain seq x y z
N MET A 1 5.53 64.36 33.33
CA MET A 1 6.61 63.38 33.07
C MET A 1 5.90 62.08 32.73
N SER A 2 5.82 61.55 31.52
CA SER A 2 6.46 61.80 30.22
C SER A 2 5.40 61.48 29.13
N LEU A 3 5.06 62.40 28.21
CA LEU A 3 5.32 62.35 26.75
C LEU A 3 5.52 60.93 26.16
N ILE A 4 4.89 60.51 25.06
CA ILE A 4 4.98 61.09 23.70
C ILE A 4 3.73 60.79 22.83
N LEU A 5 3.44 61.75 21.93
CA LEU A 5 2.54 61.81 20.78
C LEU A 5 2.24 60.51 20.02
N ALA A 6 0.96 60.34 19.65
CA ALA A 6 0.53 59.49 18.54
C ALA A 6 0.22 60.38 17.32
N PHE A 7 0.98 60.22 16.24
CA PHE A 7 0.71 60.85 14.94
C PHE A 7 -0.13 59.89 14.09
N ILE A 8 -1.28 60.36 13.62
CA ILE A 8 -2.07 59.70 12.58
C ILE A 8 -1.42 60.07 11.24
N LEU A 9 -0.90 59.08 10.52
CA LEU A 9 -0.46 59.21 9.13
C LEU A 9 -1.19 58.15 8.31
N VAL A 10 -2.15 58.63 7.50
CA VAL A 10 -2.79 57.87 6.44
C VAL A 10 -1.78 57.77 5.30
N PHE A 11 -1.26 56.57 5.05
CA PHE A 11 -0.57 56.24 3.80
C PHE A 11 -1.34 55.14 3.10
N SER A 12 -1.99 55.51 2.00
CA SER A 12 -2.43 54.60 0.95
C SER A 12 -1.20 54.06 0.24
N SER A 13 -0.79 52.85 0.56
CA SER A 13 0.12 52.07 -0.28
C SER A 13 -0.72 51.03 -1.03
N PHE A 14 -0.88 51.25 -2.34
CA PHE A 14 -1.13 50.14 -3.26
C PHE A 14 0.02 49.15 -3.09
N GLY A 15 -0.23 48.05 -2.39
CA GLY A 15 0.65 46.90 -2.42
C GLY A 15 0.55 46.31 -3.81
N LEU A 16 1.66 46.36 -4.55
CA LEU A 16 1.90 45.45 -5.66
C LEU A 16 1.68 44.04 -5.11
N ILE A 17 0.65 43.36 -5.61
CA ILE A 17 0.53 41.91 -5.48
C ILE A 17 1.70 41.37 -6.30
N PRO A 18 2.71 40.70 -5.70
CA PRO A 18 3.64 39.93 -6.51
C PRO A 18 2.79 38.84 -7.17
N THR A 19 2.74 38.85 -8.50
CA THR A 19 2.28 37.70 -9.26
C THR A 19 3.08 36.47 -8.80
N PRO A 20 2.44 35.31 -8.62
CA PRO A 20 3.16 34.10 -8.29
C PRO A 20 4.15 33.84 -9.42
N ILE A 21 5.44 33.89 -9.09
CA ILE A 21 6.50 33.37 -9.94
C ILE A 21 6.20 31.87 -10.05
N GLY A 22 5.90 31.37 -11.26
CA GLY A 22 5.81 29.93 -11.48
C GLY A 22 7.09 29.27 -10.98
N ASN A 23 6.97 28.22 -10.16
CA ASN A 23 8.14 27.51 -9.69
C ASN A 23 8.94 27.00 -10.91
N PRO A 24 10.28 27.10 -10.90
CA PRO A 24 11.08 26.56 -11.99
C PRO A 24 10.90 25.04 -12.09
N LEU A 25 10.82 24.53 -13.31
CA LEU A 25 10.78 23.10 -13.63
C LEU A 25 11.97 22.37 -12.97
N ILE A 26 11.70 21.30 -12.23
CA ILE A 26 12.75 20.47 -11.61
C ILE A 26 13.08 19.30 -12.54
N ALA A 27 14.27 19.35 -13.13
CA ALA A 27 14.68 18.39 -14.16
C ALA A 27 15.05 16.99 -13.64
N SER A 28 15.59 16.93 -12.43
CA SER A 28 15.91 15.68 -11.76
C SER A 28 15.95 15.86 -10.26
N ARG A 29 15.81 14.74 -9.54
CA ARG A 29 15.90 14.71 -8.09
C ARG A 29 16.47 13.39 -7.62
N THR A 30 17.46 13.44 -6.74
CA THR A 30 18.00 12.27 -6.04
C THR A 30 17.60 12.31 -4.57
N TYR A 31 17.02 11.21 -4.09
CA TYR A 31 16.76 10.94 -2.68
C TYR A 31 17.92 10.10 -2.14
N THR A 32 18.69 10.62 -1.19
CA THR A 32 19.89 9.92 -0.69
C THR A 32 20.10 10.06 0.82
N SER A 33 19.57 11.10 1.45
CA SER A 33 19.73 11.32 2.90
C SER A 33 18.54 10.82 3.70
N ASP A 34 18.73 10.65 5.01
CA ASP A 34 17.62 10.36 5.93
C ASP A 34 16.49 11.40 5.79
N ALA A 35 16.84 12.67 5.56
CA ALA A 35 15.85 13.73 5.37
C ALA A 35 15.04 13.55 4.08
N ASP A 36 15.69 13.17 2.98
CA ASP A 36 15.01 12.96 1.69
C ASP A 36 14.04 11.79 1.77
N PHE A 37 14.44 10.67 2.37
CA PHE A 37 13.59 9.51 2.53
C PHE A 37 12.38 9.78 3.44
N ASN A 38 12.56 10.61 4.49
CA ASN A 38 11.49 11.01 5.40
C ASN A 38 10.47 11.99 4.78
N GLU A 39 10.66 12.43 3.54
CA GLU A 39 9.61 13.13 2.80
C GLU A 39 8.50 12.19 2.32
N GLY A 40 8.82 10.90 2.17
CA GLY A 40 7.87 9.87 1.80
C GLY A 40 7.20 9.20 3.00
N ILE A 41 6.23 8.35 2.70
CA ILE A 41 5.55 7.48 3.66
C ILE A 41 6.33 6.17 3.76
N LEU A 42 6.83 5.86 4.95
CA LEU A 42 7.56 4.62 5.26
C LEU A 42 6.61 3.63 5.96
N VAL A 43 6.48 2.42 5.41
CA VAL A 43 5.73 1.33 6.05
C VAL A 43 6.62 0.10 6.08
N GLY A 44 7.10 -0.30 7.26
CA GLY A 44 8.03 -1.44 7.38
C GLY A 44 9.48 -1.09 7.08
N LEU A 45 9.80 0.20 6.95
CA LEU A 45 11.14 0.72 6.64
C LEU A 45 11.58 1.77 7.64
N ASP A 46 12.89 1.86 7.85
CA ASP A 46 13.55 2.94 8.57
C ASP A 46 14.57 3.65 7.67
N ALA A 47 14.50 4.98 7.62
CA ALA A 47 15.57 5.82 7.07
C ALA A 47 16.63 6.05 8.17
N MET A 48 17.80 5.44 8.00
CA MET A 48 18.88 5.55 8.96
C MET A 48 20.25 5.43 8.30
N ASN A 49 21.14 6.38 8.61
CA ASN A 49 22.48 6.46 8.05
C ASN A 49 22.48 6.71 6.54
N ASP A 50 21.56 7.55 6.07
CA ASP A 50 21.42 7.95 4.67
C ASP A 50 21.13 6.75 3.74
N GLN A 51 20.25 5.85 4.21
CA GLN A 51 19.78 4.66 3.47
C GLN A 51 18.44 4.16 4.03
N LEU A 52 17.67 3.42 3.21
CA LEU A 52 16.49 2.69 3.64
C LEU A 52 16.82 1.23 3.95
N ASN A 53 16.28 0.73 5.06
CA ASN A 53 16.37 -0.66 5.50
C ASN A 53 15.00 -1.14 5.95
N LEU A 54 14.78 -2.46 5.97
CA LEU A 54 13.64 -3.03 6.68
C LEU A 54 13.72 -2.69 8.17
N SER A 55 12.59 -2.23 8.71
CA SER A 55 12.51 -1.86 10.12
C SER A 55 12.66 -3.09 11.01
N THR A 56 13.34 -2.91 12.14
CA THR A 56 13.34 -3.92 13.21
C THR A 56 12.04 -3.92 14.00
N GLU A 57 11.23 -2.86 13.88
CA GLU A 57 9.88 -2.81 14.43
C GLU A 57 8.90 -3.49 13.47
N HIS A 58 8.09 -4.40 14.00
CA HIS A 58 7.12 -5.15 13.22
C HIS A 58 5.88 -4.30 12.96
N VAL A 59 5.85 -3.61 11.83
CA VAL A 59 4.78 -2.68 11.46
C VAL A 59 3.98 -3.17 10.25
N THR A 60 2.76 -2.66 10.10
CA THR A 60 1.86 -2.92 8.97
C THR A 60 1.23 -1.61 8.51
N LEU A 61 0.28 -1.65 7.58
CA LEU A 61 -0.48 -0.47 7.17
C LEU A 61 -1.36 0.04 8.32
N PRO A 62 -1.69 1.35 8.35
CA PRO A 62 -2.48 1.96 9.42
C PRO A 62 -3.98 1.61 9.32
N PHE A 63 -4.33 0.42 8.84
CA PHE A 63 -5.70 -0.03 8.61
C PHE A 63 -6.00 -1.35 9.30
N ILE A 64 -7.25 -1.51 9.71
CA ILE A 64 -7.82 -2.80 10.13
C ILE A 64 -9.06 -3.11 9.30
N TRP A 65 -9.15 -4.35 8.82
CA TRP A 65 -10.28 -4.85 8.03
C TRP A 65 -11.20 -5.72 8.89
N VAL A 66 -12.42 -5.22 9.12
CA VAL A 66 -13.37 -5.76 10.09
C VAL A 66 -14.56 -6.39 9.37
N PRO A 67 -14.75 -7.72 9.43
CA PRO A 67 -15.96 -8.36 8.89
C PRO A 67 -17.16 -8.12 9.79
N ASN A 68 -18.29 -7.79 9.16
CA ASN A 68 -19.52 -7.37 9.82
C ASN A 68 -20.68 -8.35 9.60
N ASN A 69 -21.56 -8.52 10.59
CA ASN A 69 -22.60 -9.56 10.61
C ASN A 69 -23.80 -9.28 9.70
N GLU A 70 -23.99 -8.06 9.23
CA GLU A 70 -24.91 -7.68 8.16
C GLU A 70 -24.42 -8.10 6.77
N GLY A 71 -23.15 -8.44 6.61
CA GLY A 71 -22.60 -9.06 5.40
C GLY A 71 -21.58 -8.23 4.62
N THR A 72 -20.97 -7.25 5.28
CA THR A 72 -19.95 -6.36 4.71
C THR A 72 -18.58 -6.58 5.37
N VAL A 73 -17.56 -5.88 4.88
CA VAL A 73 -16.29 -5.67 5.56
C VAL A 73 -16.00 -4.17 5.60
N SER A 74 -15.63 -3.64 6.78
CA SER A 74 -15.21 -2.24 6.96
C SER A 74 -13.69 -2.12 6.98
N LYS A 75 -13.15 -1.07 6.36
CA LYS A 75 -11.76 -0.64 6.52
C LYS A 75 -11.74 0.53 7.51
N VAL A 76 -10.99 0.41 8.60
CA VAL A 76 -10.93 1.43 9.66
C VAL A 76 -9.50 1.93 9.81
N ASN A 77 -9.33 3.24 9.90
CA ASN A 77 -8.05 3.88 10.24
C ASN A 77 -7.68 3.54 11.69
N THR A 78 -6.53 2.91 11.88
CA THR A 78 -6.08 2.44 13.21
C THR A 78 -5.52 3.54 14.10
N GLU A 79 -5.33 4.77 13.61
CA GLU A 79 -4.93 5.92 14.41
C GLU A 79 -6.16 6.67 14.92
N THR A 80 -7.07 7.05 14.01
CA THR A 80 -8.22 7.91 14.32
C THR A 80 -9.45 7.11 14.77
N GLY A 81 -9.62 5.90 14.24
CA GLY A 81 -10.84 5.11 14.39
C GLY A 81 -11.89 5.38 13.32
N ASP A 82 -11.59 6.22 12.32
CA ASP A 82 -12.54 6.54 11.26
C ASP A 82 -12.75 5.35 10.33
N GLU A 83 -14.01 5.09 9.98
CA GLU A 83 -14.34 4.10 8.97
C GLU A 83 -14.15 4.69 7.58
N LEU A 84 -13.15 4.21 6.84
CA LEU A 84 -12.73 4.76 5.55
C LEU A 84 -13.51 4.19 4.36
N GLY A 85 -14.19 3.05 4.55
CA GLY A 85 -14.95 2.37 3.50
C GLY A 85 -15.61 1.10 4.01
N ARG A 86 -16.74 0.72 3.39
CA ARG A 86 -17.50 -0.49 3.74
C ARG A 86 -18.02 -1.21 2.50
N TYR A 87 -17.64 -2.48 2.37
CA TYR A 87 -17.80 -3.23 1.12
C TYR A 87 -18.73 -4.41 1.30
N TRP A 88 -19.71 -4.59 0.41
CA TRP A 88 -20.45 -5.85 0.34
C TRP A 88 -19.53 -6.98 -0.11
N VAL A 89 -19.63 -8.15 0.53
CA VAL A 89 -18.79 -9.32 0.23
C VAL A 89 -19.60 -10.56 -0.16
N ALA A 90 -20.89 -10.38 -0.39
CA ALA A 90 -21.77 -11.23 -1.18
C ALA A 90 -23.08 -10.45 -1.43
N PRO A 91 -24.01 -10.97 -2.24
CA PRO A 91 -25.31 -10.31 -2.39
C PRO A 91 -26.03 -10.11 -1.05
N PRO A 92 -26.54 -8.90 -0.78
CA PRO A 92 -27.30 -8.63 0.43
C PRO A 92 -28.57 -9.51 0.47
N ASP A 93 -28.91 -10.02 1.65
CA ASP A 93 -30.11 -10.83 1.86
C ASP A 93 -31.37 -10.01 1.54
N PRO A 94 -32.29 -10.48 0.65
CA PRO A 94 -33.56 -9.79 0.36
C PRO A 94 -34.43 -9.52 1.60
N GLY A 95 -34.18 -10.21 2.72
CA GLY A 95 -34.85 -10.00 4.01
C GLY A 95 -34.15 -9.03 4.96
N GLY A 96 -32.98 -8.47 4.62
CA GLY A 96 -32.26 -7.48 5.43
C GLY A 96 -31.59 -8.03 6.70
N VAL A 97 -31.49 -9.35 6.86
CA VAL A 97 -30.93 -10.00 8.07
C VAL A 97 -29.71 -10.85 7.75
N GLY A 98 -28.62 -10.28 7.22
CA GLY A 98 -27.21 -10.70 7.40
C GLY A 98 -26.82 -12.20 7.30
N LYS A 99 -27.69 -13.08 6.81
CA LYS A 99 -27.52 -14.53 6.87
C LYS A 99 -27.00 -15.11 5.57
N SER A 100 -26.94 -14.34 4.49
CA SER A 100 -26.52 -14.86 3.18
C SER A 100 -25.00 -15.06 3.08
N SER A 101 -24.17 -14.12 3.57
CA SER A 101 -22.71 -14.17 3.41
C SER A 101 -21.96 -14.72 4.63
N SER A 102 -22.22 -14.16 5.83
CA SER A 102 -21.60 -14.57 7.10
C SER A 102 -20.06 -14.47 7.06
N PRO A 103 -19.51 -13.29 6.72
CA PRO A 103 -18.07 -13.05 6.69
C PRO A 103 -17.50 -13.25 8.09
N SER A 104 -16.24 -13.69 8.19
CA SER A 104 -15.68 -13.96 9.52
C SER A 104 -14.18 -14.09 9.66
N ARG A 105 -13.45 -14.39 8.59
CA ARG A 105 -11.99 -14.45 8.62
C ARG A 105 -11.54 -13.41 7.63
N THR A 106 -10.68 -12.51 8.07
CA THR A 106 -9.96 -11.62 7.18
C THR A 106 -8.47 -11.94 7.29
N THR A 107 -7.79 -11.89 6.16
CA THR A 107 -6.33 -11.85 6.12
C THR A 107 -5.96 -10.74 5.15
N VAL A 108 -5.01 -9.90 5.54
CA VAL A 108 -4.52 -8.84 4.67
C VAL A 108 -3.28 -9.34 3.95
N ASP A 109 -3.20 -9.07 2.65
CA ASP A 109 -2.10 -9.52 1.80
C ASP A 109 -0.92 -8.53 1.81
N LEU A 110 0.16 -8.85 1.10
CA LEU A 110 1.40 -8.06 1.13
C LEU A 110 1.24 -6.66 0.54
N GLN A 111 0.18 -6.43 -0.25
CA GLN A 111 -0.16 -5.13 -0.82
C GLN A 111 -1.20 -4.38 0.03
N GLY A 112 -1.67 -4.97 1.13
CA GLY A 112 -2.67 -4.38 2.02
C GLY A 112 -4.12 -4.66 1.64
N ASN A 113 -4.35 -5.50 0.62
CA ASN A 113 -5.70 -5.90 0.22
C ASN A 113 -6.28 -6.88 1.24
N CYS A 114 -7.59 -6.85 1.43
CA CYS A 114 -8.28 -7.76 2.34
C CYS A 114 -8.87 -8.96 1.61
N TRP A 115 -8.52 -10.16 2.06
CA TRP A 115 -9.22 -11.40 1.74
C TRP A 115 -10.19 -11.76 2.84
N VAL A 116 -11.45 -12.03 2.50
CA VAL A 116 -12.49 -12.41 3.47
C VAL A 116 -13.16 -13.74 3.14
N GLY A 117 -13.35 -14.58 4.16
CA GLY A 117 -14.03 -15.86 4.04
C GLY A 117 -15.51 -15.77 4.45
N ASN A 118 -16.41 -16.00 3.50
CA ASN A 118 -17.86 -16.00 3.67
C ASN A 118 -18.38 -17.41 4.01
N ARG A 119 -18.73 -17.62 5.28
CA ARG A 119 -19.03 -18.96 5.78
C ARG A 119 -20.33 -19.53 5.20
N ASP A 120 -21.37 -18.72 5.14
CA ASP A 120 -22.69 -19.13 4.67
C ASP A 120 -22.71 -19.16 3.15
N ALA A 121 -22.13 -18.18 2.45
CA ALA A 121 -22.09 -18.16 0.97
C ALA A 121 -21.17 -19.23 0.37
N GLY A 122 -20.13 -19.67 1.10
CA GLY A 122 -19.16 -20.63 0.60
C GLY A 122 -18.14 -20.03 -0.37
N THR A 123 -17.87 -18.73 -0.22
CA THR A 123 -16.97 -17.96 -1.08
C THR A 123 -15.85 -17.31 -0.28
N VAL A 124 -14.79 -16.93 -0.98
CA VAL A 124 -13.78 -15.99 -0.51
C VAL A 124 -13.80 -14.79 -1.45
N VAL A 125 -13.72 -13.58 -0.91
CA VAL A 125 -13.71 -12.33 -1.69
C VAL A 125 -12.44 -11.56 -1.41
N LYS A 126 -11.85 -10.94 -2.44
CA LYS A 126 -10.75 -9.99 -2.29
C LYS A 126 -11.26 -8.55 -2.45
N ILE A 127 -10.86 -7.68 -1.54
CA ILE A 127 -11.07 -6.23 -1.58
C ILE A 127 -9.70 -5.58 -1.74
N GLY A 128 -9.50 -4.88 -2.84
CA GLY A 128 -8.32 -4.09 -3.14
C GLY A 128 -8.16 -2.89 -2.21
N LEU A 129 -6.91 -2.52 -1.95
CA LEU A 129 -6.59 -1.32 -1.19
C LEU A 129 -6.65 -0.10 -2.11
N TYR A 130 -7.69 0.72 -1.93
CA TYR A 130 -7.90 1.97 -2.67
C TYR A 130 -6.67 2.89 -2.64
N GLU A 131 -6.04 3.07 -1.47
CA GLU A 131 -4.88 3.94 -1.27
C GLU A 131 -3.65 3.48 -2.08
N ALA A 132 -3.54 2.17 -2.36
CA ALA A 132 -2.50 1.61 -3.21
C ALA A 132 -2.86 1.63 -4.71
N GLY A 133 -4.03 2.18 -5.06
CA GLY A 133 -4.54 2.18 -6.43
C GLY A 133 -4.94 0.79 -6.93
N ILE A 134 -5.35 -0.11 -6.03
CA ILE A 134 -5.73 -1.49 -6.39
C ILE A 134 -7.25 -1.58 -6.52
N TRP A 135 -7.71 -1.49 -7.77
CA TRP A 135 -9.12 -1.57 -8.17
C TRP A 135 -9.19 -2.00 -9.65
N GLU A 136 -10.37 -2.38 -10.11
CA GLU A 136 -10.64 -2.73 -11.50
C GLU A 136 -11.62 -1.71 -12.08
N ASP A 137 -11.18 -0.90 -13.05
CA ASP A 137 -12.06 -0.01 -13.82
C ASP A 137 -13.00 -0.84 -14.69
N ARG A 138 -14.22 -1.09 -14.22
CA ARG A 138 -15.16 -2.00 -14.90
C ARG A 138 -16.00 -1.29 -15.96
N ASN A 139 -16.01 0.04 -15.95
CA ASN A 139 -16.80 0.83 -16.86
C ASN A 139 -15.95 1.67 -17.84
N ASP A 140 -14.63 1.52 -17.79
CA ASP A 140 -13.61 2.16 -18.63
C ASP A 140 -13.65 3.70 -18.55
N ASN A 141 -13.92 4.27 -17.37
CA ASN A 141 -14.03 5.72 -17.17
C ASN A 141 -12.79 6.38 -16.56
N GLY A 142 -11.80 5.59 -16.11
CA GLY A 142 -10.55 6.06 -15.51
C GLY A 142 -10.66 6.56 -14.07
N ILE A 143 -11.80 6.37 -13.40
CA ILE A 143 -12.10 6.81 -12.03
C ILE A 143 -12.52 5.59 -11.22
N CYS A 144 -11.98 5.44 -10.01
CA CYS A 144 -12.40 4.35 -9.14
C CYS A 144 -13.76 4.64 -8.50
N GLU A 145 -14.78 3.85 -8.85
CA GLU A 145 -16.05 3.82 -8.10
C GLU A 145 -15.98 2.84 -6.95
N THR A 146 -15.85 3.37 -5.73
CA THR A 146 -15.76 2.54 -4.53
C THR A 146 -16.45 3.17 -3.32
N SER A 147 -16.87 2.32 -2.38
CA SER A 147 -17.54 2.72 -1.15
C SER A 147 -16.57 3.41 -0.20
N LEU A 148 -16.71 4.72 -0.02
CA LEU A 148 -15.82 5.59 0.76
C LEU A 148 -16.63 6.52 1.67
N ASP A 149 -15.98 7.06 2.69
CA ASP A 149 -16.49 8.16 3.50
C ASP A 149 -16.45 9.46 2.69
N LEU A 150 -17.58 9.79 2.06
CA LEU A 150 -17.69 10.89 1.09
C LEU A 150 -17.85 12.25 1.77
N ASP A 151 -18.34 12.28 3.01
CA ASP A 151 -18.51 13.50 3.78
C ASP A 151 -17.47 13.72 4.88
N SER A 152 -16.56 12.76 5.03
CA SER A 152 -15.42 12.78 5.97
C SER A 152 -15.86 12.88 7.44
N ASP A 153 -17.00 12.28 7.79
CA ASP A 153 -17.50 12.24 9.16
C ASP A 153 -16.98 11.05 9.98
N GLY A 154 -16.23 10.14 9.34
CA GLY A 154 -15.63 8.95 9.92
C GLY A 154 -16.59 7.76 10.06
N VAL A 155 -17.79 7.82 9.46
CA VAL A 155 -18.82 6.79 9.52
C VAL A 155 -19.34 6.48 8.12
N ILE A 156 -19.38 5.21 7.73
CA ILE A 156 -19.98 4.83 6.45
C ILE A 156 -21.48 4.57 6.61
N ASP A 157 -22.31 5.37 5.96
CA ASP A 157 -23.75 5.21 5.92
C ASP A 157 -24.26 4.47 4.67
N SER A 158 -25.57 4.20 4.61
CA SER A 158 -26.17 3.42 3.51
C SER A 158 -26.10 4.08 2.13
N THR A 159 -25.86 5.39 2.06
CA THR A 159 -25.74 6.16 0.81
C THR A 159 -24.31 6.15 0.25
N GLU A 160 -23.34 5.74 1.06
CA GLU A 160 -21.92 5.65 0.73
C GLU A 160 -21.47 4.21 0.41
N ILE A 161 -22.38 3.25 0.56
CA ILE A 161 -22.12 1.84 0.23
C ILE A 161 -22.68 1.55 -1.16
N LEU A 162 -21.79 1.18 -2.08
CA LEU A 162 -22.18 0.76 -3.42
C LEU A 162 -22.84 -0.62 -3.42
N PRO A 163 -23.80 -0.89 -4.32
CA PRO A 163 -24.39 -2.21 -4.47
C PRO A 163 -23.38 -3.32 -4.77
N TRP A 164 -23.71 -4.56 -4.38
CA TRP A 164 -22.89 -5.73 -4.70
C TRP A 164 -22.70 -5.89 -6.22
N GLY A 165 -21.44 -5.90 -6.67
CA GLY A 165 -21.05 -5.98 -8.07
C GLY A 165 -20.73 -4.64 -8.72
N GLU A 166 -21.02 -3.52 -8.05
CA GLU A 166 -20.73 -2.17 -8.56
C GLU A 166 -19.45 -1.57 -7.97
N ASP A 167 -18.94 -2.09 -6.85
CA ASP A 167 -17.74 -1.57 -6.19
C ASP A 167 -16.44 -2.09 -6.84
N GLU A 168 -15.65 -1.19 -7.41
CA GLU A 168 -14.44 -1.48 -8.19
C GLU A 168 -13.24 -1.91 -7.34
N CYS A 169 -13.24 -1.61 -6.04
CA CYS A 169 -12.26 -2.17 -5.11
C CYS A 169 -12.61 -3.61 -4.71
N VAL A 170 -13.84 -4.08 -4.89
CA VAL A 170 -14.14 -5.51 -4.67
C VAL A 170 -13.71 -6.28 -5.92
N LEU A 171 -12.49 -6.81 -5.94
CA LEU A 171 -11.84 -7.29 -7.16
C LEU A 171 -12.46 -8.57 -7.72
N PHE A 172 -12.63 -9.59 -6.89
CA PHE A 172 -13.16 -10.88 -7.34
C PHE A 172 -13.79 -11.70 -6.21
N GLU A 173 -14.76 -12.52 -6.61
CA GLU A 173 -15.42 -13.53 -5.80
C GLU A 173 -14.95 -14.93 -6.22
N VAL A 174 -14.31 -15.65 -5.29
CA VAL A 174 -13.84 -17.01 -5.47
C VAL A 174 -14.81 -17.99 -4.81
N VAL A 175 -15.48 -18.80 -5.61
CA VAL A 175 -16.45 -19.79 -5.14
C VAL A 175 -15.72 -21.08 -4.79
N LEU A 176 -15.87 -21.56 -3.54
CA LEU A 176 -15.26 -22.81 -3.06
C LEU A 176 -16.29 -23.95 -2.91
N ILE A 177 -17.49 -23.76 -3.44
CA ILE A 177 -18.58 -24.73 -3.36
C ILE A 177 -18.27 -25.92 -4.26
N LYS A 178 -18.26 -27.13 -3.67
CA LYS A 178 -17.98 -28.37 -4.40
C LYS A 178 -18.84 -28.52 -5.67
N GLY A 179 -18.17 -28.67 -6.82
CA GLY A 179 -18.76 -28.79 -8.15
C GLY A 179 -19.16 -27.45 -8.81
N LYS A 180 -18.81 -26.32 -8.19
CA LYS A 180 -19.06 -24.96 -8.69
C LYS A 180 -17.85 -24.04 -8.49
N GLU A 181 -16.68 -24.62 -8.27
CA GLU A 181 -15.46 -23.89 -7.99
C GLU A 181 -15.06 -22.98 -9.16
N GLY A 182 -14.62 -21.77 -8.86
CA GLY A 182 -14.16 -20.82 -9.86
C GLY A 182 -14.10 -19.38 -9.34
N THR A 183 -13.59 -18.50 -10.18
CA THR A 183 -13.39 -17.08 -9.87
C THR A 183 -14.28 -16.24 -10.78
N PHE A 184 -14.94 -15.25 -10.20
CA PHE A 184 -15.93 -14.44 -10.88
C PHE A 184 -15.74 -12.97 -10.50
N THR A 185 -16.01 -12.07 -11.45
CA THR A 185 -16.29 -10.68 -11.12
C THR A 185 -17.50 -10.64 -10.17
N PRO A 186 -17.46 -9.86 -9.08
CA PRO A 186 -18.59 -9.75 -8.15
C PRO A 186 -19.89 -9.40 -8.88
N GLY A 187 -21.00 -10.02 -8.46
CA GLY A 187 -22.31 -9.85 -9.10
C GLY A 187 -22.58 -10.77 -10.30
N ASN A 188 -21.55 -11.36 -10.94
CA ASN A 188 -21.74 -12.18 -12.15
C ASN A 188 -21.95 -13.68 -11.88
N TYR A 189 -21.76 -14.15 -10.64
CA TYR A 189 -21.94 -15.56 -10.31
C TYR A 189 -23.43 -15.98 -10.31
N THR A 190 -23.80 -16.93 -11.17
CA THR A 190 -25.18 -17.44 -11.29
C THR A 190 -25.37 -18.85 -10.73
N GLY A 191 -24.29 -19.50 -10.26
CA GLY A 191 -24.32 -20.90 -9.83
C GLY A 191 -25.07 -21.15 -8.52
N GLY A 192 -25.42 -20.11 -7.77
CA GLY A 192 -26.15 -20.18 -6.50
C GLY A 192 -25.25 -20.52 -5.30
N TYR A 193 -25.34 -19.67 -4.28
CA TYR A 193 -24.52 -19.72 -3.07
C TYR A 193 -24.87 -20.90 -2.15
N ASP A 194 -23.94 -21.22 -1.25
CA ASP A 194 -24.27 -22.00 -0.08
C ASP A 194 -25.15 -21.16 0.87
N THR A 195 -25.80 -21.81 1.83
CA THR A 195 -26.70 -21.15 2.81
C THR A 195 -26.50 -21.69 4.22
N ASN A 196 -25.38 -22.39 4.44
CA ASN A 196 -25.08 -23.08 5.68
C ASN A 196 -23.59 -22.97 6.05
N HIS A 197 -23.31 -22.27 7.14
CA HIS A 197 -21.98 -22.00 7.69
C HIS A 197 -21.25 -23.22 8.26
N TRP A 198 -21.78 -24.42 8.02
CA TRP A 198 -21.10 -25.67 8.28
C TRP A 198 -20.81 -26.49 7.03
N ARG A 199 -21.16 -26.05 5.81
CA ARG A 199 -20.94 -26.85 4.59
C ARG A 199 -19.60 -26.50 3.93
N THR A 200 -19.55 -25.64 2.92
CA THR A 200 -18.27 -25.20 2.33
C THR A 200 -17.45 -24.43 3.35
N SER A 201 -18.03 -23.31 3.81
CA SER A 201 -17.58 -22.51 4.95
C SER A 201 -16.07 -22.31 5.07
N PRO A 202 -15.50 -21.42 4.23
CA PRO A 202 -14.10 -21.02 4.32
C PRO A 202 -13.83 -20.43 5.71
N ARG A 203 -12.90 -21.04 6.46
CA ARG A 203 -12.63 -20.68 7.86
C ARG A 203 -11.16 -20.60 8.23
N SER A 204 -10.26 -21.04 7.37
CA SER A 204 -8.82 -20.77 7.49
C SER A 204 -8.40 -20.01 6.25
N LEU A 205 -7.76 -18.86 6.44
CA LEU A 205 -7.17 -18.02 5.40
C LEU A 205 -5.76 -17.64 5.86
N ALA A 206 -4.78 -17.74 4.97
CA ALA A 206 -3.43 -17.24 5.19
C ALA A 206 -2.79 -16.91 3.83
N VAL A 207 -1.99 -15.85 3.78
CA VAL A 207 -1.27 -15.40 2.58
C VAL A 207 0.14 -16.00 2.60
N ASP A 208 0.58 -16.56 1.49
CA ASP A 208 1.93 -17.11 1.32
C ASP A 208 2.93 -16.07 0.86
N GLU A 209 4.20 -16.48 0.76
CA GLU A 209 5.31 -15.60 0.41
C GLU A 209 5.23 -14.98 -0.98
N ASN A 210 4.43 -15.58 -1.87
CA ASN A 210 4.19 -15.11 -3.23
C ASN A 210 2.90 -14.29 -3.33
N ASN A 211 2.40 -13.77 -2.20
CA ASN A 211 1.17 -13.01 -2.08
C ASN A 211 -0.11 -13.78 -2.50
N ASN A 212 -0.06 -15.12 -2.56
CA ASN A 212 -1.22 -15.95 -2.90
C ASN A 212 -1.96 -16.38 -1.63
N LEU A 213 -3.25 -16.66 -1.78
CA LEU A 213 -4.09 -17.06 -0.67
C LEU A 213 -4.20 -18.59 -0.57
N TRP A 214 -3.96 -19.12 0.63
CA TRP A 214 -4.44 -20.44 1.03
C TRP A 214 -5.76 -20.33 1.79
N ALA A 215 -6.83 -20.89 1.22
CA ALA A 215 -8.16 -20.92 1.83
C ALA A 215 -8.61 -22.34 2.12
N ALA A 216 -9.14 -22.59 3.33
CA ALA A 216 -9.61 -23.92 3.70
C ALA A 216 -11.09 -23.96 4.07
N SER A 217 -11.76 -24.96 3.50
CA SER A 217 -13.16 -25.32 3.76
C SER A 217 -13.30 -26.12 5.05
N TYR A 218 -14.29 -25.78 5.88
CA TYR A 218 -14.47 -26.43 7.18
C TYR A 218 -14.89 -27.90 7.06
N SER A 219 -16.03 -28.19 6.39
CA SER A 219 -16.53 -29.58 6.34
C SER A 219 -16.04 -30.37 5.15
N LEU A 220 -15.62 -29.71 4.06
CA LEU A 220 -15.04 -30.42 2.92
C LEU A 220 -13.58 -30.83 3.19
N CYS A 221 -12.91 -30.19 4.16
CA CYS A 221 -11.52 -30.45 4.54
C CYS A 221 -10.53 -30.29 3.37
N TYR A 222 -10.85 -29.42 2.40
CA TYR A 222 -9.94 -29.04 1.32
C TYR A 222 -9.28 -27.71 1.63
N PHE A 223 -7.99 -27.62 1.33
CA PHE A 223 -7.22 -26.40 1.15
C PHE A 223 -7.14 -26.08 -0.34
N TYR A 224 -7.40 -24.83 -0.68
CA TYR A 224 -7.35 -24.28 -2.01
C TYR A 224 -6.23 -23.25 -2.06
N HIS A 225 -5.33 -23.39 -3.02
CA HIS A 225 -4.39 -22.34 -3.38
C HIS A 225 -5.05 -21.43 -4.42
N ILE A 226 -5.00 -20.13 -4.17
CA ILE A 226 -5.70 -19.11 -4.95
C ILE A 226 -4.69 -18.03 -5.30
N ASN A 227 -4.51 -17.77 -6.58
CA ASN A 227 -3.59 -16.77 -7.06
C ASN A 227 -3.97 -15.37 -6.53
N GLY A 228 -3.00 -14.67 -5.95
CA GLY A 228 -3.18 -13.39 -5.27
C GLY A 228 -3.71 -12.29 -6.17
N GLU A 229 -3.19 -12.24 -7.40
CA GLU A 229 -3.41 -11.17 -8.37
C GLU A 229 -4.71 -11.38 -9.17
N THR A 230 -4.95 -12.60 -9.62
CA THR A 230 -6.06 -12.94 -10.53
C THR A 230 -7.26 -13.56 -9.81
N GLY A 231 -7.08 -13.99 -8.57
CA GLY A 231 -8.08 -14.75 -7.81
C GLY A 231 -8.30 -16.17 -8.33
N ALA A 232 -7.56 -16.64 -9.34
CA ALA A 232 -7.75 -17.95 -9.94
C ALA A 232 -7.40 -19.09 -8.96
N ILE A 233 -8.26 -20.12 -8.90
CA ILE A 233 -7.96 -21.33 -8.13
C ILE A 233 -6.92 -22.15 -8.89
N ASP A 234 -5.82 -22.51 -8.24
CA ASP A 234 -4.90 -23.51 -8.74
C ASP A 234 -5.49 -24.91 -8.48
N PHE A 235 -6.12 -25.47 -9.51
CA PHE A 235 -6.78 -26.78 -9.43
C PHE A 235 -5.80 -27.94 -9.27
N ASP A 236 -4.53 -27.77 -9.64
CA ASP A 236 -3.50 -28.78 -9.42
C ASP A 236 -2.99 -28.77 -7.96
N ASN A 237 -3.30 -27.69 -7.22
CA ASN A 237 -2.88 -27.47 -5.84
C ASN A 237 -4.06 -27.42 -4.84
N ILE A 238 -5.10 -28.22 -5.11
CA ILE A 238 -6.20 -28.47 -4.16
C ILE A 238 -5.86 -29.69 -3.29
N VAL A 239 -5.66 -29.46 -1.99
CA VAL A 239 -5.19 -30.51 -1.07
C VAL A 239 -6.28 -30.96 -0.11
N TYR A 240 -6.63 -32.25 -0.17
CA TYR A 240 -7.58 -32.86 0.76
C TYR A 240 -6.88 -33.27 2.06
N MET A 241 -7.34 -32.73 3.19
CA MET A 241 -6.80 -32.99 4.53
C MET A 241 -7.82 -33.80 5.38
N PRO A 242 -7.90 -35.14 5.22
CA PRO A 242 -8.94 -35.94 5.82
C PRO A 242 -9.03 -35.77 7.35
N GLY A 243 -10.20 -35.36 7.84
CA GLY A 243 -10.47 -35.16 9.27
C GLY A 243 -9.85 -33.90 9.88
N HIS A 244 -9.37 -32.97 9.05
CA HIS A 244 -8.96 -31.63 9.46
C HIS A 244 -10.06 -30.61 9.13
N TYR A 245 -10.88 -30.29 10.13
CA TYR A 245 -11.93 -29.28 10.05
C TYR A 245 -11.34 -27.89 10.34
N ALA A 246 -10.77 -27.29 9.30
CA ALA A 246 -9.99 -26.06 9.35
C ALA A 246 -10.79 -24.89 9.94
N TYR A 247 -10.23 -24.16 10.90
CA TYR A 247 -10.98 -23.11 11.64
C TYR A 247 -10.30 -21.73 11.76
N GLY A 248 -8.99 -21.68 11.55
CA GLY A 248 -8.11 -20.52 11.56
C GLY A 248 -6.71 -20.97 11.16
N ALA A 249 -5.98 -20.13 10.43
CA ALA A 249 -4.65 -20.43 9.93
C ALA A 249 -3.72 -19.22 9.97
N VAL A 250 -2.42 -19.50 9.90
CA VAL A 250 -1.29 -18.57 9.73
C VAL A 250 -0.21 -19.30 8.90
N ILE A 251 0.64 -18.58 8.19
CA ILE A 251 1.84 -19.12 7.53
C ILE A 251 3.06 -18.51 8.22
N ASP A 252 4.04 -19.34 8.58
CA ASP A 252 5.30 -18.86 9.16
C ASP A 252 6.33 -18.47 8.09
N GLU A 253 7.46 -17.92 8.54
CA GLU A 253 8.59 -17.49 7.69
C GLU A 253 9.20 -18.60 6.81
N ASN A 254 8.90 -19.87 7.08
CA ASN A 254 9.42 -21.02 6.33
C ASN A 254 8.38 -21.56 5.32
N GLY A 255 7.31 -20.82 5.03
CA GLY A 255 6.23 -21.27 4.16
C GLY A 255 5.40 -22.41 4.77
N ILE A 256 5.42 -22.59 6.10
CA ILE A 256 4.62 -23.62 6.75
C ILE A 256 3.28 -23.03 7.18
N LEU A 257 2.21 -23.53 6.59
CA LEU A 257 0.84 -23.26 7.00
C LEU A 257 0.50 -24.05 8.27
N TRP A 258 0.11 -23.30 9.30
CA TRP A 258 -0.41 -23.83 10.55
C TRP A 258 -1.92 -23.61 10.61
N SER A 259 -2.70 -24.66 10.88
CA SER A 259 -4.17 -24.55 10.94
C SER A 259 -4.77 -25.26 12.15
N THR A 260 -5.77 -24.63 12.77
CA THR A 260 -6.55 -25.22 13.86
C THR A 260 -7.58 -26.19 13.35
N ASN A 261 -7.75 -27.31 14.08
CA ASN A 261 -8.80 -28.27 13.82
C ASN A 261 -9.92 -28.17 14.88
N ARG A 262 -11.15 -27.93 14.43
CA ARG A 262 -12.32 -27.87 15.32
C ARG A 262 -13.39 -28.89 14.94
N PRO A 263 -13.20 -30.19 15.19
CA PRO A 263 -14.19 -31.21 14.85
C PRO A 263 -15.46 -31.09 15.71
N THR A 264 -16.63 -31.37 15.13
CA THR A 264 -17.93 -31.28 15.85
C THR A 264 -18.17 -32.47 16.78
N SER A 265 -17.90 -33.71 16.34
CA SER A 265 -18.19 -34.92 17.12
C SER A 265 -17.26 -36.13 16.93
N HIS A 266 -16.49 -36.24 15.83
CA HIS A 266 -15.78 -37.50 15.49
C HIS A 266 -14.27 -37.37 15.16
N GLY A 267 -13.71 -36.16 15.14
CA GLY A 267 -12.28 -35.93 14.86
C GLY A 267 -11.43 -35.85 16.12
N THR A 268 -10.17 -36.26 16.03
CA THR A 268 -9.18 -36.01 17.09
C THR A 268 -8.63 -34.59 16.94
N PRO A 269 -8.82 -33.67 17.91
CA PRO A 269 -8.29 -32.31 17.81
C PRO A 269 -6.77 -32.30 17.66
N HIS A 270 -6.27 -31.44 16.77
CA HIS A 270 -4.87 -31.28 16.45
C HIS A 270 -4.64 -29.87 15.86
N ILE A 271 -3.37 -29.50 15.73
CA ILE A 271 -2.92 -28.44 14.81
C ILE A 271 -2.37 -29.15 13.57
N LEU A 272 -2.72 -28.65 12.39
CA LEU A 272 -2.10 -29.07 11.14
C LEU A 272 -0.85 -28.23 10.93
N ARG A 273 0.26 -28.90 10.60
CA ARG A 273 1.47 -28.31 10.01
C ARG A 273 1.49 -28.75 8.56
N PHE A 274 1.48 -27.83 7.61
CA PHE A 274 1.41 -28.11 6.17
C PHE A 274 2.43 -27.25 5.44
N ASN A 275 3.40 -27.86 4.79
CA ASN A 275 4.37 -27.14 3.95
C ASN A 275 3.70 -26.79 2.61
N THR A 276 3.62 -25.51 2.28
CA THR A 276 2.94 -25.04 1.07
C THR A 276 3.69 -25.37 -0.21
N SER A 277 5.02 -25.52 -0.13
CA SER A 277 5.89 -25.76 -1.30
C SER A 277 5.89 -27.21 -1.79
N ASP A 278 5.96 -28.19 -0.86
CA ASP A 278 6.06 -29.62 -1.19
C ASP A 278 4.81 -30.43 -0.78
N GLN A 279 3.80 -29.75 -0.23
CA GLN A 279 2.54 -30.29 0.25
C GLN A 279 2.66 -31.35 1.38
N THR A 280 3.82 -31.50 2.01
CA THR A 280 3.98 -32.41 3.15
C THR A 280 3.19 -31.90 4.36
N SER A 281 2.57 -32.82 5.11
CA SER A 281 1.73 -32.44 6.25
C SER A 281 1.88 -33.36 7.46
N GLU A 282 1.71 -32.76 8.64
CA GLU A 282 1.74 -33.44 9.94
C GLU A 282 0.59 -32.96 10.83
N LYS A 283 -0.01 -33.88 11.59
CA LYS A 283 -1.04 -33.56 12.59
C LYS A 283 -0.42 -33.57 13.98
N ILE A 284 -0.31 -32.40 14.58
CA ILE A 284 0.26 -32.19 15.90
C ILE A 284 -0.85 -32.26 16.94
N TYR A 285 -0.87 -33.36 17.69
CA TYR A 285 -1.85 -33.56 18.74
C TYR A 285 -1.48 -32.80 20.01
N LEU A 286 -2.38 -31.92 20.45
CA LEU A 286 -2.18 -31.11 21.65
C LEU A 286 -2.40 -31.94 22.91
N THR A 287 -1.37 -32.64 23.37
CA THR A 287 -1.44 -33.53 24.55
C THR A 287 -1.04 -32.81 25.84
N PRO A 288 -1.45 -33.31 27.03
CA PRO A 288 -2.31 -34.45 27.31
C PRO A 288 -3.81 -34.14 27.12
N SER A 289 -4.19 -32.87 26.98
CA SER A 289 -5.61 -32.46 27.10
C SER A 289 -6.49 -32.70 25.85
N ARG A 290 -5.89 -32.92 24.66
CA ARG A 290 -6.56 -33.18 23.37
C ARG A 290 -7.84 -32.35 23.20
N TYR A 291 -7.69 -31.04 23.07
CA TYR A 291 -8.79 -30.09 23.06
C TYR A 291 -8.98 -29.44 21.68
N ARG A 292 -10.20 -28.97 21.42
CA ARG A 292 -10.54 -28.23 20.18
C ARG A 292 -9.90 -26.85 20.23
N SER A 293 -8.90 -26.64 19.37
CA SER A 293 -8.31 -25.33 19.18
C SER A 293 -9.23 -24.43 18.34
N TYR A 294 -9.03 -23.12 18.43
CA TYR A 294 -9.94 -22.14 17.89
C TYR A 294 -9.23 -20.99 17.15
N GLY A 295 -8.52 -20.12 17.87
CA GLY A 295 -7.68 -19.07 17.28
C GLY A 295 -6.22 -19.47 17.27
N LEU A 296 -5.46 -18.87 16.33
CA LEU A 296 -4.01 -18.95 16.22
C LEU A 296 -3.41 -17.56 16.20
N GLY A 297 -2.19 -17.43 16.71
CA GLY A 297 -1.32 -16.29 16.51
C GLY A 297 0.15 -16.74 16.58
N LEU A 298 1.01 -16.06 15.84
CA LEU A 298 2.47 -16.26 15.90
C LEU A 298 3.09 -15.14 16.74
N ASP A 299 4.15 -15.47 17.47
CA ASP A 299 5.06 -14.46 17.99
C ASP A 299 6.28 -14.27 17.08
N TYR A 300 7.15 -13.35 17.47
CA TYR A 300 8.38 -13.01 16.75
C TYR A 300 9.58 -13.85 17.21
N LEU A 301 9.34 -14.93 17.96
CA LEU A 301 10.37 -15.82 18.53
C LEU A 301 10.24 -17.27 18.02
N GLY A 302 9.45 -17.48 16.96
CA GLY A 302 9.23 -18.82 16.40
C GLY A 302 8.32 -19.68 17.27
N HIS A 303 7.30 -19.09 17.89
CA HIS A 303 6.23 -19.84 18.56
C HIS A 303 4.84 -19.54 17.98
N LEU A 304 4.04 -20.60 17.91
CA LEU A 304 2.62 -20.56 17.61
C LEU A 304 1.79 -20.72 18.89
N PHE A 305 0.82 -19.84 19.08
CA PHE A 305 -0.13 -19.90 20.18
C PHE A 305 -1.51 -20.33 19.69
N ALA A 306 -2.11 -21.29 20.39
CA ALA A 306 -3.45 -21.80 20.09
C ALA A 306 -4.38 -21.66 21.30
N SER A 307 -5.54 -21.03 21.09
CA SER A 307 -6.58 -20.92 22.11
C SER A 307 -7.57 -22.09 22.06
N GLY A 308 -8.10 -22.47 23.22
CA GLY A 308 -9.01 -23.59 23.38
C GLY A 308 -10.37 -23.20 23.89
N TRP A 309 -11.22 -22.63 23.02
CA TRP A 309 -12.63 -22.25 23.23
C TRP A 309 -13.22 -22.61 24.60
N THR A 310 -14.04 -23.66 24.69
CA THR A 310 -14.65 -24.11 25.94
C THR A 310 -13.71 -24.93 26.83
N HIS A 311 -12.55 -25.32 26.32
CA HIS A 311 -11.58 -26.15 27.03
C HIS A 311 -10.64 -25.34 27.94
N ARG A 312 -10.66 -24.00 27.83
CA ARG A 312 -9.90 -23.07 28.66
C ARG A 312 -8.40 -23.32 28.61
N LYS A 313 -7.88 -23.55 27.40
CA LYS A 313 -6.46 -23.83 27.16
C LYS A 313 -5.81 -22.73 26.33
N LEU A 314 -4.55 -22.45 26.65
CA LEU A 314 -3.60 -21.76 25.78
C LEU A 314 -2.40 -22.69 25.62
N HIS A 315 -2.12 -23.12 24.39
CA HIS A 315 -0.92 -23.88 24.06
C HIS A 315 0.08 -22.98 23.35
N ARG A 316 1.37 -23.21 23.64
CA ARG A 316 2.48 -22.71 22.85
C ARG A 316 3.14 -23.89 22.14
N VAL A 317 3.39 -23.73 20.85
CA VAL A 317 4.06 -24.69 19.97
C VAL A 317 5.32 -24.02 19.46
N ASN A 318 6.46 -24.71 19.54
CA ASN A 318 7.71 -24.22 18.95
C ASN A 318 7.74 -24.61 17.47
N ILE A 319 7.73 -23.63 16.58
CA ILE A 319 7.60 -23.84 15.13
C ILE A 319 8.94 -24.00 14.40
N THR A 320 10.05 -23.63 15.04
CA THR A 320 11.42 -23.78 14.50
C THR A 320 11.90 -25.23 14.46
N ARG A 321 11.08 -26.19 14.92
CA ARG A 321 11.48 -27.60 15.03
C ARG A 321 11.23 -28.40 13.74
N PRO A 322 12.16 -29.31 13.39
CA PRO A 322 12.02 -30.13 12.18
C PRO A 322 10.86 -31.12 12.28
N LEU A 323 10.35 -31.51 11.11
CA LEU A 323 9.23 -32.44 10.94
C LEU A 323 9.49 -33.79 11.64
N GLY A 324 8.47 -34.35 12.30
CA GLY A 324 8.54 -35.67 12.95
C GLY A 324 9.08 -35.69 14.38
N ALA A 325 9.30 -34.54 15.02
CA ALA A 325 9.65 -34.48 16.43
C ALA A 325 8.50 -34.98 17.33
N SER A 326 8.78 -35.92 18.25
CA SER A 326 7.76 -36.50 19.13
C SER A 326 7.29 -35.51 20.20
N PHE A 327 6.00 -35.50 20.56
CA PHE A 327 5.56 -34.81 21.79
C PHE A 327 6.33 -35.38 23.01
N PRO A 328 6.95 -34.56 23.89
CA PRO A 328 6.72 -33.14 24.16
C PRO A 328 7.56 -32.13 23.35
N ASP A 329 8.36 -32.55 22.37
CA ASP A 329 9.31 -31.67 21.70
C ASP A 329 8.66 -30.54 20.89
N ILE A 330 7.44 -30.70 20.38
CA ILE A 330 6.71 -29.66 19.61
C ILE A 330 5.78 -28.82 20.52
N GLY A 331 5.37 -29.34 21.68
CA GLY A 331 4.49 -28.64 22.61
C GLY A 331 5.24 -28.20 23.86
N GLU A 332 5.74 -26.96 23.88
CA GLU A 332 6.56 -26.50 25.02
C GLU A 332 5.75 -26.41 26.32
N PHE A 333 4.49 -25.96 26.25
CA PHE A 333 3.58 -26.02 27.39
C PHE A 333 2.10 -25.85 27.01
N TYR A 334 1.24 -26.17 27.99
CA TYR A 334 -0.11 -25.62 28.06
C TYR A 334 -0.38 -24.96 29.41
N LYS A 335 -1.11 -23.85 29.37
CA LYS A 335 -1.62 -23.17 30.56
C LYS A 335 -3.15 -23.13 30.54
N TRP A 336 -3.71 -22.78 31.69
CA TRP A 336 -5.11 -22.40 31.76
C TRP A 336 -5.27 -21.06 31.02
N GLY A 337 -5.97 -21.13 29.89
CA GLY A 337 -6.36 -19.96 29.13
C GLY A 337 -7.72 -19.40 29.59
N PRO A 338 -8.17 -18.31 28.96
CA PRO A 338 -9.48 -17.75 29.22
C PRO A 338 -10.62 -18.72 28.88
N ASN A 339 -11.78 -18.49 29.48
CA ASN A 339 -13.00 -19.21 29.11
C ASN A 339 -13.54 -18.72 27.77
N HIS A 340 -14.03 -19.62 26.92
CA HIS A 340 -14.39 -19.32 25.53
C HIS A 340 -13.26 -18.56 24.80
N GLY A 341 -12.03 -19.08 24.94
CA GLY A 341 -10.83 -18.56 24.30
C GLY A 341 -10.97 -18.54 22.78
N ARG A 342 -10.73 -17.38 22.15
CA ARG A 342 -10.94 -17.18 20.71
C ARG A 342 -9.71 -16.58 20.02
N GLY A 343 -9.78 -15.40 19.42
CA GLY A 343 -8.64 -14.77 18.75
C GLY A 343 -7.40 -14.74 19.65
N VAL A 344 -6.24 -14.87 19.00
CA VAL A 344 -4.91 -14.79 19.62
C VAL A 344 -4.07 -13.87 18.75
N ALA A 345 -3.37 -12.92 19.35
CA ALA A 345 -2.37 -12.08 18.69
C ALA A 345 -1.19 -11.86 19.63
N CYS A 346 -0.01 -11.57 19.07
CA CYS A 346 1.19 -11.27 19.83
C CYS A 346 1.68 -9.87 19.49
N THR A 347 2.10 -9.12 20.50
CA THR A 347 2.71 -7.78 20.34
C THR A 347 4.24 -7.89 20.26
N SER A 348 4.93 -6.83 19.82
CA SER A 348 6.39 -6.83 19.60
C SER A 348 7.21 -7.10 20.87
N ASP A 349 6.64 -6.84 22.05
CA ASP A 349 7.20 -7.27 23.35
C ASP A 349 7.06 -8.78 23.63
N ASN A 350 6.57 -9.54 22.64
CA ASN A 350 6.29 -10.98 22.65
C ASN A 350 5.23 -11.44 23.67
N ASP A 351 4.43 -10.51 24.19
CA ASP A 351 3.26 -10.86 24.99
C ASP A 351 2.12 -11.39 24.12
N VAL A 352 1.31 -12.25 24.71
CA VAL A 352 0.22 -12.97 24.04
C VAL A 352 -1.12 -12.43 24.53
N TRP A 353 -1.95 -11.99 23.59
CA TRP A 353 -3.27 -11.43 23.84
C TRP A 353 -4.34 -12.40 23.36
N VAL A 354 -5.19 -12.85 24.29
CA VAL A 354 -6.20 -13.89 24.05
C VAL A 354 -7.57 -13.42 24.46
N ILE A 355 -8.51 -13.50 23.53
CA ILE A 355 -9.90 -13.10 23.74
C ILE A 355 -10.63 -14.08 24.65
N SER A 356 -11.43 -13.57 25.58
CA SER A 356 -12.44 -14.31 26.34
C SER A 356 -13.83 -13.77 26.06
N THR A 357 -14.57 -14.45 25.19
CA THR A 357 -15.93 -14.02 24.85
C THR A 357 -16.87 -14.07 26.04
N SER A 358 -16.79 -15.12 26.87
CA SER A 358 -17.68 -15.23 28.04
C SER A 358 -17.35 -14.25 29.16
N ALA A 359 -16.13 -13.70 29.18
CA ALA A 359 -15.72 -12.72 30.16
C ALA A 359 -15.75 -11.29 29.62
N ASN A 360 -16.16 -11.08 28.35
CA ASN A 360 -16.20 -9.76 27.72
C ASN A 360 -14.85 -9.02 27.82
N SER A 361 -13.75 -9.77 27.71
CA SER A 361 -12.41 -9.28 28.05
C SER A 361 -11.32 -9.86 27.14
N VAL A 362 -10.21 -9.15 27.00
CA VAL A 362 -8.93 -9.67 26.50
C VAL A 362 -8.03 -10.00 27.69
N TYR A 363 -7.30 -11.12 27.59
CA TYR A 363 -6.31 -11.55 28.56
C TYR A 363 -4.92 -11.40 27.96
N ARG A 364 -4.03 -10.69 28.65
CA ARG A 364 -2.61 -10.56 28.32
C ARG A 364 -1.80 -11.56 29.14
N PHE A 365 -0.92 -12.30 28.47
CA PHE A 365 0.00 -13.25 29.08
C PHE A 365 1.43 -12.89 28.66
N TYR A 366 2.40 -13.15 29.54
CA TYR A 366 3.78 -13.28 29.09
C TYR A 366 3.89 -14.42 28.08
N ASN A 367 4.90 -14.37 27.23
CA ASN A 367 5.18 -15.41 26.24
C ASN A 367 5.23 -16.84 26.84
N ASN A 368 5.70 -16.97 28.09
CA ASN A 368 5.75 -18.24 28.84
C ASN A 368 4.38 -18.73 29.37
N GLY A 369 3.29 -18.04 29.01
CA GLY A 369 1.91 -18.32 29.38
C GLY A 369 1.52 -17.88 30.79
N THR A 370 2.36 -17.10 31.48
CA THR A 370 2.01 -16.53 32.79
C THR A 370 1.05 -15.36 32.61
N PHE A 371 -0.09 -15.40 33.30
CA PHE A 371 -1.11 -14.35 33.23
C PHE A 371 -0.56 -13.01 33.75
N ARG A 372 -0.81 -11.93 32.99
CA ARG A 372 -0.47 -10.55 33.39
C ARG A 372 -1.71 -9.76 33.78
N LYS A 373 -2.68 -9.67 32.86
CA LYS A 373 -3.83 -8.76 33.02
C LYS A 373 -5.04 -9.23 32.22
N SER A 374 -6.23 -8.86 32.70
CA SER A 374 -7.47 -8.94 31.94
C SER A 374 -8.06 -7.54 31.78
N ILE A 375 -8.50 -7.19 30.57
CA ILE A 375 -9.05 -5.88 30.22
C ILE A 375 -10.44 -6.10 29.66
N TYR A 376 -11.45 -5.41 30.21
CA TYR A 376 -12.81 -5.42 29.66
C TYR A 376 -12.85 -4.62 28.37
N VAL A 377 -13.50 -5.18 27.34
CA VAL A 377 -13.46 -4.64 25.96
C VAL A 377 -14.82 -4.55 25.30
N GLY A 378 -15.91 -4.89 26.01
CA GLY A 378 -17.24 -4.90 25.44
C GLY A 378 -17.82 -6.31 25.26
N PRO A 379 -19.05 -6.41 24.73
CA PRO A 379 -19.84 -7.63 24.77
C PRO A 379 -19.42 -8.65 23.70
N SER A 380 -19.23 -9.89 24.13
CA SER A 380 -18.94 -11.04 23.26
C SER A 380 -17.79 -10.83 22.26
N PRO A 381 -16.58 -10.41 22.69
CA PRO A 381 -15.45 -10.22 21.80
C PRO A 381 -15.05 -11.55 21.12
N THR A 382 -14.60 -11.49 19.87
CA THR A 382 -14.19 -12.69 19.12
C THR A 382 -12.82 -12.59 18.45
N GLY A 383 -12.53 -11.44 17.83
CA GLY A 383 -11.29 -11.18 17.08
C GLY A 383 -10.31 -10.31 17.87
N VAL A 384 -9.02 -10.51 17.62
CA VAL A 384 -7.94 -9.65 18.14
C VAL A 384 -6.84 -9.54 17.07
N ALA A 385 -6.30 -8.34 16.87
CA ALA A 385 -5.18 -8.07 15.98
C ALA A 385 -4.27 -6.99 16.59
N VAL A 386 -3.11 -6.77 15.99
CA VAL A 386 -2.15 -5.72 16.37
C VAL A 386 -1.97 -4.78 15.20
N ASP A 387 -2.08 -3.47 15.44
CA ASP A 387 -1.89 -2.46 14.40
C ASP A 387 -0.42 -2.07 14.19
N ALA A 388 -0.20 -1.17 13.24
CA ALA A 388 1.12 -0.70 12.83
C ALA A 388 1.96 -0.09 13.95
N VAL A 389 1.34 0.42 15.01
CA VAL A 389 2.02 1.08 16.14
C VAL A 389 1.94 0.24 17.42
N GLY A 390 1.68 -1.06 17.29
CA GLY A 390 1.72 -2.04 18.37
C GLY A 390 0.53 -1.96 19.35
N LYS A 391 -0.57 -1.31 18.97
CA LYS A 391 -1.82 -1.32 19.77
C LYS A 391 -2.63 -2.55 19.42
N VAL A 392 -3.43 -3.00 20.37
CA VAL A 392 -4.24 -4.22 20.23
C VAL A 392 -5.68 -3.83 19.92
N TRP A 393 -6.20 -4.33 18.80
CA TRP A 393 -7.57 -4.12 18.37
C TRP A 393 -8.44 -5.34 18.63
N VAL A 394 -9.71 -5.11 18.98
CA VAL A 394 -10.68 -6.13 19.38
C VAL A 394 -12.00 -5.93 18.67
N CYS A 395 -12.54 -6.99 18.07
CA CYS A 395 -13.86 -6.97 17.46
C CYS A 395 -14.91 -7.56 18.40
N ASN A 396 -15.97 -6.80 18.70
CA ASN A 396 -17.09 -7.26 19.50
C ASN A 396 -18.20 -7.83 18.60
N ASN A 397 -18.65 -9.05 18.91
CA ASN A 397 -19.78 -9.65 18.20
C ASN A 397 -21.13 -9.39 18.89
N GLY A 398 -21.10 -8.84 20.12
CA GLY A 398 -22.31 -8.56 20.90
C GLY A 398 -22.94 -7.21 20.62
N ASP A 399 -22.21 -6.31 19.96
CA ASP A 399 -22.62 -4.98 19.52
C ASP A 399 -21.78 -4.56 18.31
N ASP A 400 -22.02 -3.34 17.83
CA ASP A 400 -21.42 -2.77 16.62
C ASP A 400 -20.04 -2.11 16.89
N THR A 401 -19.33 -2.51 17.95
CA THR A 401 -18.09 -1.84 18.36
C THR A 401 -16.83 -2.65 18.06
N ILE A 402 -15.77 -1.94 17.69
CA ILE A 402 -14.40 -2.40 17.83
C ILE A 402 -13.67 -1.53 18.87
N VAL A 403 -12.67 -2.09 19.53
CA VAL A 403 -11.99 -1.45 20.65
C VAL A 403 -10.48 -1.55 20.49
N ARG A 404 -9.77 -0.43 20.67
CA ARG A 404 -8.31 -0.39 20.73
C ARG A 404 -7.84 -0.36 22.17
N ILE A 405 -6.74 -1.05 22.41
CA ILE A 405 -6.01 -1.10 23.66
C ILE A 405 -4.61 -0.57 23.38
N ASN A 406 -4.26 0.54 24.02
CA ASN A 406 -2.89 0.94 24.16
C ASN A 406 -2.18 0.00 25.14
N THR A 407 -1.12 -0.66 24.68
CA THR A 407 -0.45 -1.75 25.39
C THR A 407 0.38 -1.29 26.58
N THR A 408 0.72 0.00 26.67
CA THR A 408 1.52 0.60 27.75
C THR A 408 0.70 1.50 28.68
N ASP A 409 -0.59 1.68 28.40
CA ASP A 409 -1.47 2.50 29.23
C ASP A 409 -1.95 1.76 30.49
N GLY A 410 -2.72 2.48 31.32
CA GLY A 410 -3.21 2.03 32.61
C GLY A 410 -2.21 2.29 33.74
N GLY A 411 -2.70 2.39 34.98
CA GLY A 411 -1.84 2.70 36.13
C GLY A 411 -0.76 1.65 36.44
N ASP A 412 -0.83 0.48 35.82
CA ASP A 412 0.14 -0.62 35.90
C ASP A 412 1.05 -0.74 34.66
N GLY A 413 0.81 0.06 33.61
CA GLY A 413 1.55 -0.02 32.34
C GLY A 413 1.33 -1.31 31.55
N LEU A 414 0.25 -2.04 31.83
CA LEU A 414 -0.04 -3.36 31.24
C LEU A 414 -1.17 -3.32 30.20
N GLY A 415 -1.64 -2.13 29.88
CA GLY A 415 -2.57 -1.85 28.81
C GLY A 415 -3.94 -1.40 29.31
N ALA A 416 -4.56 -0.48 28.58
CA ALA A 416 -5.90 0.01 28.82
C ALA A 416 -6.60 0.36 27.49
N VAL A 417 -7.93 0.27 27.48
CA VAL A 417 -8.74 0.75 26.35
C VAL A 417 -8.54 2.25 26.20
N ASP A 418 -8.11 2.69 25.03
CA ASP A 418 -7.86 4.09 24.69
C ASP A 418 -8.80 4.61 23.59
N LEU A 419 -9.41 3.71 22.80
CA LEU A 419 -10.37 4.06 21.75
C LEU A 419 -11.47 3.00 21.62
N VAL A 420 -12.71 3.46 21.39
CA VAL A 420 -13.88 2.63 21.09
C VAL A 420 -14.54 3.20 19.85
N VAL A 421 -14.65 2.38 18.79
CA VAL A 421 -15.15 2.79 17.48
C VAL A 421 -16.46 2.06 17.21
N PRO A 422 -17.59 2.77 17.03
CA PRO A 422 -18.84 2.17 16.57
C PRO A 422 -18.89 2.11 15.03
N ILE A 423 -18.97 0.90 14.47
CA ILE A 423 -19.23 0.67 13.04
C ILE A 423 -20.76 0.55 12.86
N VAL A 424 -21.43 1.68 12.71
CA VAL A 424 -22.90 1.79 12.82
C VAL A 424 -23.60 0.89 11.80
N GLY A 425 -24.49 0.01 12.26
CA GLY A 425 -25.29 -0.85 11.40
C GLY A 425 -24.64 -2.19 11.02
N SER A 426 -23.43 -2.45 11.52
CA SER A 426 -22.68 -3.70 11.31
C SER A 426 -23.33 -4.95 11.92
N LYS A 427 -24.23 -4.77 12.90
CA LYS A 427 -24.83 -5.88 13.67
C LYS A 427 -23.77 -6.73 14.39
N GLY A 428 -22.63 -6.13 14.68
CA GLY A 428 -21.44 -6.70 15.30
C GLY A 428 -20.52 -7.52 14.39
N HIS A 429 -19.43 -8.01 14.99
CA HIS A 429 -18.25 -8.43 14.24
C HIS A 429 -17.79 -9.85 14.63
N TYR A 430 -18.17 -10.87 13.87
CA TYR A 430 -17.69 -12.24 14.09
C TYR A 430 -16.31 -12.48 13.45
N SER A 431 -15.27 -11.79 13.92
CA SER A 431 -13.93 -11.78 13.29
C SER A 431 -12.87 -12.71 13.92
N TYR A 432 -11.90 -13.12 13.10
CA TYR A 432 -10.67 -13.90 13.40
C TYR A 432 -9.60 -13.64 12.32
N SER A 433 -8.38 -14.16 12.55
CA SER A 433 -7.22 -14.09 11.62
C SER A 433 -6.54 -12.71 11.59
N ASP A 434 -5.68 -12.49 10.59
CA ASP A 434 -4.79 -11.33 10.48
C ASP A 434 -5.50 -10.13 9.83
N MET A 435 -6.28 -9.40 10.64
CA MET A 435 -7.11 -8.28 10.19
C MET A 435 -6.31 -7.04 9.78
N THR A 436 -5.01 -6.98 10.11
CA THR A 436 -4.13 -5.83 9.85
C THR A 436 -2.99 -6.16 8.89
N GLY A 437 -2.71 -7.44 8.62
CA GLY A 437 -1.63 -7.89 7.73
C GLY A 437 -0.28 -7.98 8.40
N ILE A 438 -0.24 -7.76 9.71
CA ILE A 438 1.02 -7.73 10.45
C ILE A 438 1.73 -9.07 10.38
N MET A 439 1.03 -10.21 10.36
CA MET A 439 1.67 -11.52 10.28
C MET A 439 2.28 -11.75 8.89
N ALA A 440 1.51 -11.51 7.83
CA ALA A 440 1.98 -11.69 6.46
C ALA A 440 3.20 -10.80 6.15
N ARG A 441 3.18 -9.54 6.61
CA ARG A 441 4.24 -8.56 6.33
C ARG A 441 5.47 -8.69 7.20
N THR A 442 5.35 -9.13 8.45
CA THR A 442 6.47 -9.09 9.42
C THR A 442 7.03 -10.46 9.78
N ILE A 443 6.27 -11.52 9.59
CA ILE A 443 6.71 -12.91 9.86
C ILE A 443 6.85 -13.68 8.56
N THR A 444 5.84 -13.67 7.68
CA THR A 444 5.88 -14.49 6.47
C THR A 444 6.89 -13.99 5.43
N THR A 445 6.93 -12.68 5.16
CA THR A 445 7.69 -12.13 4.01
C THR A 445 8.61 -10.94 4.28
N ARG A 446 8.62 -10.40 5.51
CA ARG A 446 9.46 -9.26 5.96
C ARG A 446 9.63 -8.20 4.86
N ILE A 447 8.58 -7.43 4.66
CA ILE A 447 8.44 -6.46 3.55
C ILE A 447 8.25 -5.04 4.08
N GLY A 448 8.83 -4.07 3.37
CA GLY A 448 8.64 -2.65 3.64
C GLY A 448 8.51 -1.84 2.35
N THR A 449 7.75 -0.76 2.41
CA THR A 449 7.45 0.12 1.27
C THR A 449 7.75 1.56 1.63
N TRP A 450 8.34 2.28 0.68
CA TRP A 450 8.55 3.72 0.73
C TRP A 450 7.82 4.36 -0.46
N THR A 451 6.88 5.27 -0.17
CA THR A 451 6.11 5.99 -1.19
C THR A 451 6.39 7.47 -1.12
N VAL A 452 6.78 8.09 -2.24
CA VAL A 452 7.04 9.54 -2.31
C VAL A 452 6.47 10.13 -3.59
N ASP A 453 5.99 11.37 -3.50
CA ASP A 453 5.53 12.15 -4.65
C ASP A 453 6.64 13.13 -5.07
N PHE A 454 7.05 13.07 -6.34
CA PHE A 454 7.90 14.07 -6.97
C PHE A 454 7.04 15.06 -7.76
N ASP A 455 7.11 16.36 -7.43
CA ASP A 455 6.46 17.46 -8.18
C ASP A 455 7.46 18.10 -9.15
N SER A 456 7.23 17.95 -10.46
CA SER A 456 8.06 18.60 -11.48
C SER A 456 7.90 20.13 -11.49
N GLY A 457 6.78 20.63 -10.97
CA GLY A 457 6.35 22.02 -11.01
C GLY A 457 5.41 22.36 -12.18
N GLU A 458 5.21 21.47 -13.15
CA GLU A 458 4.48 21.76 -14.39
C GLU A 458 3.56 20.61 -14.83
N ALA A 459 2.33 20.93 -15.25
CA ALA A 459 1.38 19.95 -15.79
C ALA A 459 1.86 19.38 -17.13
N GLY A 460 1.61 18.09 -17.36
CA GLY A 460 2.02 17.42 -18.60
C GLY A 460 3.54 17.29 -18.76
N THR A 461 4.30 17.27 -17.67
CA THR A 461 5.74 16.97 -17.74
C THR A 461 5.95 15.52 -18.19
N PRO A 462 6.72 15.26 -19.27
CA PRO A 462 7.11 13.91 -19.65
C PRO A 462 8.06 13.32 -18.62
N TRP A 463 7.97 12.03 -18.38
CA TRP A 463 8.84 11.33 -17.43
C TRP A 463 9.97 10.61 -18.15
N GLY A 464 11.17 10.70 -17.58
CA GLY A 464 12.39 10.12 -18.12
C GLY A 464 12.62 8.72 -17.56
N ARG A 465 13.81 8.51 -17.01
CA ARG A 465 14.19 7.26 -16.34
C ARG A 465 14.21 7.43 -14.82
N ILE A 466 13.98 6.33 -14.12
CA ILE A 466 14.32 6.19 -12.70
C ILE A 466 15.55 5.29 -12.56
N SER A 467 16.49 5.69 -11.71
CA SER A 467 17.68 4.91 -11.37
C SER A 467 17.90 4.85 -9.87
N TRP A 468 18.57 3.81 -9.38
CA TRP A 468 18.85 3.64 -7.95
C TRP A 468 20.10 2.79 -7.71
N ASN A 469 20.69 2.95 -6.52
CA ASN A 469 21.71 2.05 -5.99
C ASN A 469 21.14 1.24 -4.82
N SER A 470 21.27 -0.08 -4.89
CA SER A 470 20.81 -1.02 -3.86
C SER A 470 21.89 -2.04 -3.49
N LEU A 471 21.76 -2.62 -2.29
CA LEU A 471 22.41 -3.88 -1.91
C LEU A 471 21.33 -4.96 -1.77
N GLU A 472 21.35 -5.94 -2.65
CA GLU A 472 20.43 -7.07 -2.65
C GLU A 472 21.23 -8.37 -2.46
N SER A 473 21.20 -8.91 -1.24
CA SER A 473 21.75 -10.23 -0.94
C SER A 473 20.90 -11.33 -1.59
N GLU A 474 21.45 -12.54 -1.72
CA GLU A 474 20.67 -13.70 -2.19
C GLU A 474 19.41 -13.89 -1.35
N GLY A 475 18.25 -14.00 -2.00
CA GLY A 475 16.95 -14.10 -1.34
C GLY A 475 16.30 -12.76 -0.99
N THR A 476 16.82 -11.61 -1.44
CA THR A 476 16.23 -10.28 -1.22
C THR A 476 15.94 -9.54 -2.52
N THR A 477 15.04 -8.56 -2.48
CA THR A 477 14.71 -7.73 -3.64
C THR A 477 14.50 -6.26 -3.28
N VAL A 478 14.82 -5.38 -4.23
CA VAL A 478 14.35 -3.99 -4.31
C VAL A 478 13.59 -3.80 -5.63
N THR A 479 12.30 -3.45 -5.54
CA THR A 479 11.48 -3.16 -6.73
C THR A 479 10.90 -1.75 -6.66
N VAL A 480 10.71 -1.12 -7.82
CA VAL A 480 10.17 0.24 -7.92
C VAL A 480 9.03 0.24 -8.93
N LYS A 481 7.92 0.87 -8.58
CA LYS A 481 6.83 1.19 -9.51
C LYS A 481 6.50 2.67 -9.45
N VAL A 482 5.94 3.19 -10.54
CA VAL A 482 5.58 4.60 -10.69
C VAL A 482 4.21 4.80 -11.30
N ARG A 483 3.59 5.94 -11.00
CA ARG A 483 2.40 6.44 -11.68
C ARG A 483 2.40 7.96 -11.68
N SER A 484 1.71 8.56 -12.64
CA SER A 484 1.68 10.02 -12.78
C SER A 484 0.29 10.61 -12.55
N SER A 485 0.26 11.89 -12.22
CA SER A 485 -0.96 12.69 -12.09
C SER A 485 -0.67 14.16 -12.36
N ASP A 486 -1.65 14.90 -12.86
CA ASP A 486 -1.60 16.37 -12.94
C ASP A 486 -2.21 17.06 -11.70
N ASP A 487 -3.07 16.36 -10.94
CA ASP A 487 -3.92 16.95 -9.89
C ASP A 487 -3.82 16.25 -8.53
N GLN A 488 -3.04 15.17 -8.42
CA GLN A 488 -2.92 14.26 -7.27
C GLN A 488 -4.23 13.54 -6.87
N LEU A 489 -5.30 13.67 -7.66
CA LEU A 489 -6.59 13.04 -7.45
C LEU A 489 -6.81 11.89 -8.42
N THR A 490 -6.51 12.15 -9.70
CA THR A 490 -6.63 11.20 -10.80
C THR A 490 -5.23 10.70 -11.12
N TRP A 491 -4.98 9.42 -10.89
CA TRP A 491 -3.66 8.81 -11.12
C TRP A 491 -3.71 7.83 -12.28
N SER A 492 -2.64 7.79 -13.08
CA SER A 492 -2.46 6.73 -14.07
C SER A 492 -2.40 5.35 -13.43
N PRO A 493 -2.60 4.27 -14.20
CA PRO A 493 -2.15 2.94 -13.79
C PRO A 493 -0.66 2.94 -13.44
N TRP A 494 -0.26 2.01 -12.57
CA TRP A 494 1.14 1.80 -12.20
C TRP A 494 1.95 1.17 -13.36
N GLU A 495 3.18 1.65 -13.53
CA GLU A 495 4.25 1.02 -14.34
C GLU A 495 5.33 0.44 -13.43
N ASP A 496 5.73 -0.80 -13.66
CA ASP A 496 6.94 -1.36 -13.05
C ASP A 496 8.19 -0.70 -13.66
N ALA A 497 8.94 0.05 -12.86
CA ALA A 497 10.15 0.72 -13.29
C ALA A 497 11.35 -0.24 -13.18
N PHE A 498 12.25 -0.17 -14.17
CA PHE A 498 13.51 -0.91 -14.15
C PHE A 498 14.69 0.06 -14.01
N ASN A 499 15.73 -0.38 -13.30
CA ASN A 499 16.85 0.50 -12.94
C ASN A 499 17.55 1.06 -14.18
N ASP A 500 17.62 2.39 -14.28
CA ASP A 500 18.20 3.13 -15.39
C ASP A 500 17.52 2.86 -16.76
N VAL A 501 16.23 2.52 -16.72
CA VAL A 501 15.39 2.31 -17.91
C VAL A 501 14.37 3.45 -18.05
N GLN A 502 14.18 3.91 -19.28
CA GLN A 502 13.19 4.91 -19.65
C GLN A 502 11.77 4.41 -19.39
N LEU A 503 10.96 5.22 -18.70
CA LEU A 503 9.54 4.95 -18.49
C LEU A 503 8.79 5.03 -19.82
N SER A 504 7.86 4.10 -20.02
CA SER A 504 7.26 3.83 -21.33
C SER A 504 5.73 3.82 -21.32
N SER A 505 5.11 3.51 -20.17
CA SER A 505 3.65 3.46 -20.02
C SER A 505 3.10 4.54 -19.08
N THR A 506 3.97 5.21 -18.33
CA THR A 506 3.62 6.33 -17.44
C THR A 506 3.32 7.56 -18.28
N PRO A 507 2.07 8.05 -18.30
CA PRO A 507 1.71 9.25 -19.05
C PRO A 507 2.43 10.48 -18.50
N ASP A 508 2.55 11.52 -19.33
CA ASP A 508 3.01 12.83 -18.88
C ASP A 508 2.11 13.35 -17.76
N GLY A 509 2.69 14.04 -16.77
CA GLY A 509 1.95 14.64 -15.66
C GLY A 509 2.84 15.50 -14.79
N ARG A 510 2.28 16.31 -13.91
CA ARG A 510 3.06 17.13 -12.95
C ARG A 510 3.73 16.34 -11.83
N TYR A 511 3.00 15.35 -11.32
CA TYR A 511 3.41 14.56 -10.17
C TYR A 511 3.78 13.16 -10.62
N LEU A 512 4.91 12.65 -10.15
CA LEU A 512 5.29 11.25 -10.25
C LEU A 512 5.28 10.66 -8.85
N GLN A 513 4.34 9.75 -8.59
CA GLN A 513 4.36 8.97 -7.37
C GLN A 513 5.23 7.73 -7.60
N ILE A 514 6.14 7.50 -6.66
CA ILE A 514 7.11 6.41 -6.68
C ILE A 514 6.85 5.54 -5.47
N GLU A 515 6.70 4.24 -5.66
CA GLU A 515 6.67 3.25 -4.58
C GLU A 515 7.86 2.31 -4.74
N THR A 516 8.73 2.29 -3.73
CA THR A 516 9.86 1.35 -3.63
C THR A 516 9.54 0.29 -2.59
N THR A 517 9.74 -0.98 -2.93
CA THR A 517 9.54 -2.12 -2.04
C THR A 517 10.87 -2.81 -1.76
N LEU A 518 11.18 -3.01 -0.48
CA LEU A 518 12.27 -3.85 0.01
C LEU A 518 11.66 -5.14 0.59
N GLN A 519 12.21 -6.30 0.23
CA GLN A 519 11.67 -7.59 0.68
C GLN A 519 12.76 -8.63 0.95
N ILE A 520 12.57 -9.43 2.00
CA ILE A 520 13.32 -10.66 2.25
C ILE A 520 12.43 -11.85 1.90
N ILE A 521 12.78 -12.57 0.83
CA ILE A 521 12.10 -13.80 0.38
C ILE A 521 12.71 -15.01 1.10
N GLU A 522 14.04 -15.05 1.25
CA GLU A 522 14.77 -16.09 1.96
C GLU A 522 15.96 -15.46 2.71
N GLY A 523 16.28 -15.99 3.89
CA GLY A 523 17.40 -15.52 4.72
C GLY A 523 17.00 -14.47 5.76
N GLU A 524 18.00 -13.79 6.32
CA GLU A 524 17.85 -12.86 7.45
C GLU A 524 18.46 -11.47 7.20
N GLU A 525 19.22 -11.30 6.12
CA GLU A 525 19.89 -10.03 5.80
C GLU A 525 18.89 -9.13 5.05
N SER A 526 18.70 -7.89 5.53
CA SER A 526 17.84 -6.91 4.86
C SER A 526 18.47 -6.41 3.56
N PRO A 527 17.70 -6.21 2.47
CA PRO A 527 18.15 -5.37 1.38
C PRO A 527 18.29 -3.92 1.84
N ILE A 528 19.09 -3.14 1.11
CA ILE A 528 19.34 -1.71 1.38
C ILE A 528 19.10 -0.92 0.09
N LEU A 529 18.40 0.21 0.19
CA LEU A 529 18.37 1.24 -0.85
C LEU A 529 19.23 2.42 -0.40
N TYR A 530 20.28 2.75 -1.16
CA TYR A 530 21.19 3.86 -0.85
C TYR A 530 20.68 5.19 -1.43
N ASP A 531 20.16 5.14 -2.65
CA ASP A 531 19.61 6.32 -3.32
C ASP A 531 18.60 5.93 -4.40
N LEU A 532 17.72 6.86 -4.75
CA LEU A 532 16.84 6.78 -5.92
C LEU A 532 16.82 8.15 -6.62
N THR A 533 17.01 8.15 -7.94
CA THR A 533 17.01 9.35 -8.79
C THR A 533 15.88 9.30 -9.80
N VAL A 534 15.09 10.37 -9.84
CA VAL A 534 14.06 10.64 -10.86
C VAL A 534 14.62 11.63 -11.86
N ASN A 535 14.40 11.36 -13.15
CA ASN A 535 14.67 12.32 -14.22
C ASN A 535 13.37 12.57 -15.00
N ILE A 536 13.10 13.82 -15.35
CA ILE A 536 12.03 14.14 -16.30
C ILE A 536 12.51 13.85 -17.73
N GLY A 537 11.57 13.68 -18.66
CA GLY A 537 11.80 13.21 -20.03
C GLY A 537 12.38 14.24 -20.99
N TYR A 538 12.89 15.38 -20.49
CA TYR A 538 13.58 16.38 -21.32
C TYR A 538 15.09 16.20 -21.26
N ILE A 539 15.74 16.35 -22.40
CA ILE A 539 17.18 16.64 -22.44
C ILE A 539 17.37 18.10 -22.01
N LEU A 540 18.22 18.33 -21.01
CA LEU A 540 18.59 19.69 -20.62
C LEU A 540 19.65 20.23 -21.58
N ALA A 541 19.27 21.22 -22.36
CA ALA A 541 20.19 21.91 -23.26
C ALA A 541 20.85 23.12 -22.59
N THR A 542 22.15 23.30 -22.81
CA THR A 542 22.79 24.59 -22.59
C THR A 542 22.36 25.53 -23.71
N VAL A 543 21.95 26.74 -23.35
CA VAL A 543 21.44 27.74 -24.30
C VAL A 543 22.21 29.05 -24.11
N ASP A 544 22.71 29.61 -25.21
CA ASP A 544 23.28 30.97 -25.25
C ASP A 544 22.47 31.83 -26.22
N PHE A 545 21.79 32.84 -25.67
CA PHE A 545 21.06 33.84 -26.43
C PHE A 545 21.99 35.01 -26.78
N ASP A 546 22.31 35.16 -28.07
CA ASP A 546 23.18 36.21 -28.57
C ASP A 546 22.39 37.24 -29.42
N PRO A 547 22.29 38.50 -28.98
CA PRO A 547 23.04 39.12 -27.87
C PRO A 547 22.42 38.95 -26.48
N ASN A 548 23.26 38.76 -25.45
CA ASN A 548 22.85 38.72 -24.03
C ASN A 548 22.26 40.07 -23.54
N THR A 549 22.33 41.12 -24.37
CA THR A 549 21.53 42.35 -24.22
C THR A 549 20.67 42.59 -25.46
N LEU A 550 19.38 42.35 -25.33
CA LEU A 550 18.39 42.66 -26.36
C LEU A 550 18.01 44.14 -26.32
N ASN A 551 18.57 44.94 -27.23
CA ASN A 551 18.11 46.30 -27.47
C ASN A 551 16.93 46.31 -28.47
N GLN A 552 15.75 46.70 -28.01
CA GLN A 552 14.51 46.71 -28.79
C GLN A 552 14.45 47.81 -29.87
N LYS A 553 15.33 48.83 -29.81
CA LYS A 553 15.49 49.82 -30.90
C LYS A 553 16.41 49.36 -32.03
N SER A 554 17.12 48.25 -31.85
CA SER A 554 18.05 47.75 -32.87
C SER A 554 17.29 47.25 -34.09
N LYS A 555 17.78 47.60 -35.28
CA LYS A 555 17.20 47.20 -36.59
C LYS A 555 17.83 45.93 -37.17
N GLY A 556 18.43 45.10 -36.31
CA GLY A 556 18.92 43.79 -36.71
C GLY A 556 17.78 42.90 -37.18
N LYS A 557 18.03 42.01 -38.15
CA LYS A 557 16.98 41.12 -38.65
C LYS A 557 16.74 39.91 -37.73
N TRP A 558 17.81 39.41 -37.13
CA TRP A 558 17.81 38.12 -36.45
C TRP A 558 18.28 38.23 -35.00
N ILE A 559 17.81 37.31 -34.18
CA ILE A 559 18.43 36.87 -32.93
C ILE A 559 19.12 35.54 -33.21
N THR A 560 20.31 35.34 -32.62
CA THR A 560 21.02 34.08 -32.68
C THR A 560 20.86 33.35 -31.37
N VAL A 561 20.63 32.04 -31.44
CA VAL A 561 20.66 31.18 -30.26
C VAL A 561 21.53 29.98 -30.57
N TYR A 562 22.38 29.61 -29.62
CA TYR A 562 23.19 28.40 -29.65
C TYR A 562 22.59 27.40 -28.67
N ILE A 563 22.45 26.16 -29.12
CA ILE A 563 21.83 25.07 -28.36
C ILE A 563 22.84 23.93 -28.33
N GLU A 564 23.31 23.57 -27.15
CA GLU A 564 24.18 22.43 -26.92
C GLU A 564 23.41 21.39 -26.10
N LEU A 565 23.58 20.12 -26.45
CA LEU A 565 23.02 19.00 -25.68
C LEU A 565 24.15 18.33 -24.87
N PRO A 566 23.83 17.62 -23.78
CA PRO A 566 24.82 16.86 -23.02
C PRO A 566 25.58 15.85 -23.91
N GLU A 567 26.79 15.46 -23.52
CA GLU A 567 27.72 14.62 -24.32
C GLU A 567 27.11 13.33 -24.89
N ASP A 568 26.08 12.77 -24.24
CA ASP A 568 25.35 11.58 -24.68
C ASP A 568 24.40 11.83 -25.87
N PHE A 569 24.18 13.08 -26.26
CA PHE A 569 23.27 13.50 -27.31
C PHE A 569 23.99 14.35 -28.36
N ASP A 570 23.59 14.21 -29.62
CA ASP A 570 24.19 14.93 -30.73
C ASP A 570 23.19 15.93 -31.32
N VAL A 571 23.58 17.21 -31.31
CA VAL A 571 22.78 18.32 -31.84
C VAL A 571 22.41 18.15 -33.32
N GLN A 572 23.12 17.30 -34.09
CA GLN A 572 22.74 16.99 -35.47
C GLN A 572 21.38 16.31 -35.59
N PHE A 573 20.92 15.68 -34.50
CA PHE A 573 19.61 15.02 -34.46
C PHE A 573 18.49 15.93 -34.01
N ILE A 574 18.74 17.20 -33.67
CA ILE A 574 17.67 18.17 -33.38
C ILE A 574 16.83 18.39 -34.64
N ASP A 575 15.53 18.16 -34.54
CA ASP A 575 14.57 18.57 -35.57
C ASP A 575 14.31 20.07 -35.43
N ILE A 576 15.00 20.86 -36.26
CA ILE A 576 14.92 22.32 -36.27
C ILE A 576 13.48 22.82 -36.46
N THR A 577 12.60 22.03 -37.09
CA THR A 577 11.19 22.44 -37.28
C THR A 577 10.41 22.52 -35.97
N THR A 578 10.91 21.88 -34.91
CA THR A 578 10.31 21.86 -33.57
C THR A 578 10.89 22.92 -32.64
N VAL A 579 12.03 23.52 -33.01
CA VAL A 579 12.76 24.46 -32.15
C VAL A 579 12.00 25.78 -32.04
N LYS A 580 11.74 26.19 -30.81
CA LYS A 580 10.92 27.35 -30.47
C LYS A 580 11.45 28.09 -29.24
N LEU A 581 11.15 29.38 -29.17
CA LEU A 581 11.56 30.30 -28.10
C LEU A 581 10.33 30.87 -27.41
N SER A 582 10.38 30.94 -26.08
CA SER A 582 9.37 31.61 -25.24
C SER A 582 10.04 32.45 -24.16
N ASP A 583 9.22 33.22 -23.43
CA ASP A 583 9.61 33.86 -22.18
C ASP A 583 9.54 32.84 -21.02
N VAL A 584 9.56 33.33 -19.78
CA VAL A 584 9.45 32.47 -18.58
C VAL A 584 8.02 31.96 -18.33
N ASP A 585 7.01 32.64 -18.89
CA ASP A 585 5.60 32.30 -18.67
C ASP A 585 5.11 31.22 -19.64
N LEU A 586 5.92 30.86 -20.66
CA LEU A 586 5.68 29.81 -21.65
C LEU A 586 4.36 29.96 -22.44
N SER A 587 3.80 31.17 -22.44
CA SER A 587 2.45 31.45 -22.93
C SER A 587 2.37 31.64 -24.45
N GLU A 588 3.45 32.14 -25.06
CA GLU A 588 3.59 32.36 -26.50
C GLU A 588 4.92 31.78 -27.00
N TRP A 589 4.92 31.21 -28.20
CA TRP A 589 6.10 30.54 -28.76
C TRP A 589 6.42 31.07 -30.16
N ILE A 590 7.68 31.41 -30.38
CA ILE A 590 8.22 31.82 -31.67
C ILE A 590 9.04 30.67 -32.24
N THR A 591 8.78 30.27 -33.48
CA THR A 591 9.51 29.16 -34.12
C THR A 591 10.85 29.64 -34.67
N ALA A 592 11.87 28.78 -34.60
CA ALA A 592 13.16 29.02 -35.23
C ALA A 592 13.05 28.99 -36.76
N GLU A 593 13.85 29.81 -37.43
CA GLU A 593 14.01 29.75 -38.88
C GLU A 593 14.75 28.49 -39.29
N LEU A 594 14.25 27.80 -40.32
CA LEU A 594 14.91 26.59 -40.84
C LEU A 594 16.31 26.89 -41.38
N LYS A 595 16.56 28.10 -41.89
CA LYS A 595 17.88 28.56 -42.36
C LYS A 595 18.04 30.08 -42.16
N PRO A 596 19.27 30.57 -41.90
CA PRO A 596 20.51 29.80 -41.77
C PRO A 596 20.59 29.08 -40.42
N ASN A 597 21.21 27.89 -40.42
CA ASN A 597 21.64 27.17 -39.23
C ASN A 597 23.06 26.63 -39.48
N ASN A 598 23.79 26.35 -38.41
CA ASN A 598 25.14 25.80 -38.48
C ASN A 598 25.42 24.96 -37.22
N ILE A 599 26.23 23.91 -37.37
CA ILE A 599 26.74 23.15 -36.22
C ILE A 599 28.22 23.50 -36.04
N GLY A 600 28.64 23.75 -34.80
CA GLY A 600 30.02 24.01 -34.43
C GLY A 600 30.14 24.28 -32.93
N ASP A 601 31.35 24.13 -32.41
CA ASP A 601 31.73 24.36 -31.01
C ASP A 601 31.85 25.88 -30.76
N HIS A 602 30.80 26.50 -30.23
CA HIS A 602 30.67 27.95 -30.05
C HIS A 602 31.39 28.43 -28.79
N ASP A 603 31.38 27.64 -27.72
CA ASP A 603 31.98 28.02 -26.43
C ASP A 603 33.42 27.48 -26.23
N GLY A 604 33.87 26.55 -27.07
CA GLY A 604 35.22 26.01 -27.11
C GLY A 604 35.47 24.86 -26.14
N ASP A 605 34.42 24.19 -25.67
CA ASP A 605 34.51 23.07 -24.73
C ASP A 605 34.70 21.70 -25.40
N GLY A 606 34.48 21.63 -26.73
CA GLY A 606 34.62 20.44 -27.56
C GLY A 606 33.32 19.68 -27.83
N ILE A 607 32.19 20.13 -27.27
CA ILE A 607 30.83 19.65 -27.55
C ILE A 607 30.23 20.53 -28.67
N PRO A 608 29.59 19.97 -29.70
CA PRO A 608 29.03 20.79 -30.78
C PRO A 608 27.71 21.49 -30.39
N ASP A 609 27.59 22.78 -30.70
CA ASP A 609 26.33 23.53 -30.63
C ASP A 609 25.59 23.58 -31.98
N LEU A 610 24.26 23.62 -31.91
CA LEU A 610 23.41 24.03 -33.02
C LEU A 610 23.09 25.53 -32.92
N MET A 611 23.53 26.30 -33.92
CA MET A 611 23.12 27.69 -34.11
C MET A 611 21.81 27.77 -34.89
N VAL A 612 20.81 28.42 -34.30
CA VAL A 612 19.52 28.75 -34.93
C VAL A 612 19.27 30.27 -34.93
N LYS A 613 18.31 30.71 -35.75
CA LYS A 613 17.91 32.12 -35.85
C LYS A 613 16.42 32.29 -35.55
N PHE A 614 16.07 33.36 -34.86
CA PHE A 614 14.70 33.81 -34.66
C PHE A 614 14.49 35.21 -35.24
N VAL A 615 13.28 35.49 -35.74
CA VAL A 615 12.90 36.82 -36.25
C VAL A 615 12.97 37.83 -35.10
N ARG A 616 13.82 38.86 -35.22
CA ARG A 616 14.05 39.79 -34.12
C ARG A 616 12.78 40.55 -33.70
N GLU A 617 11.94 40.94 -34.66
CA GLU A 617 10.72 41.70 -34.39
C GLU A 617 9.76 40.90 -33.51
N GLU A 618 9.58 39.61 -33.79
CA GLU A 618 8.75 38.70 -32.99
C GLU A 618 9.30 38.54 -31.57
N VAL A 619 10.63 38.37 -31.41
CA VAL A 619 11.26 38.26 -30.09
C VAL A 619 11.15 39.57 -29.27
N ILE A 620 11.16 40.73 -29.93
CA ILE A 620 10.94 42.03 -29.28
C ILE A 620 9.49 42.16 -28.79
N GLU A 621 8.53 41.63 -29.53
CA GLU A 621 7.11 41.62 -29.14
C GLU A 621 6.85 40.68 -27.96
N LEU A 622 7.57 39.55 -27.89
CA LEU A 622 7.47 38.57 -26.82
C LEU A 622 8.09 39.06 -25.49
N LEU A 623 9.28 39.68 -25.53
CA LEU A 623 10.06 39.92 -24.31
C LEU A 623 9.89 41.33 -23.73
N ASN A 624 9.47 41.41 -22.47
CA ASN A 624 9.37 42.66 -21.73
C ASN A 624 10.74 43.20 -21.25
N PRO A 625 10.95 44.54 -21.19
CA PRO A 625 12.20 45.12 -20.66
C PRO A 625 12.50 44.71 -19.22
N GLY A 626 13.76 44.39 -18.94
CA GLY A 626 14.20 43.93 -17.61
C GLY A 626 15.72 43.73 -17.53
N GLU A 627 16.26 43.80 -16.32
CA GLU A 627 17.70 43.55 -16.07
C GLU A 627 18.05 42.07 -16.03
N SER A 628 17.07 41.19 -15.80
CA SER A 628 17.23 39.73 -15.80
C SER A 628 15.93 39.12 -16.31
N VAL A 629 15.90 38.82 -17.60
CA VAL A 629 14.76 38.22 -18.31
C VAL A 629 15.18 36.81 -18.70
N ILE A 630 14.43 35.81 -18.23
CA ILE A 630 14.65 34.42 -18.60
C ILE A 630 14.01 34.18 -19.97
N VAL A 631 14.79 33.59 -20.87
CA VAL A 631 14.33 33.09 -22.17
C VAL A 631 14.43 31.58 -22.16
N THR A 632 13.41 30.92 -22.71
CA THR A 632 13.32 29.47 -22.75
C THR A 632 13.35 28.99 -24.19
N ILE A 633 14.20 28.02 -24.48
CA ILE A 633 14.27 27.31 -25.75
C ILE A 633 13.78 25.89 -25.53
N SER A 634 12.93 25.42 -26.43
CA SER A 634 12.48 24.04 -26.45
C SER A 634 12.50 23.52 -27.88
N GLY A 635 12.69 22.22 -28.03
CA GLY A 635 12.57 21.51 -29.29
C GLY A 635 12.54 20.01 -29.05
N ALA A 636 12.72 19.23 -30.10
CA ALA A 636 12.85 17.79 -30.03
C ALA A 636 13.93 17.28 -30.99
N LEU A 637 14.46 16.11 -30.68
CA LEU A 637 15.27 15.33 -31.60
C LEU A 637 14.36 14.68 -32.66
N ASN A 638 14.95 14.19 -33.76
CA ASN A 638 14.23 13.55 -34.86
C ASN A 638 13.45 12.29 -34.43
N ASP A 639 13.77 11.71 -33.28
CA ASP A 639 13.06 10.57 -32.67
C ASP A 639 11.89 11.01 -31.76
N GLY A 640 11.70 12.31 -31.58
CA GLY A 640 10.66 12.90 -30.74
C GLY A 640 11.10 13.21 -29.31
N THR A 641 12.33 12.85 -28.89
CA THR A 641 12.84 13.15 -27.54
C THR A 641 12.90 14.65 -27.34
N PRO A 642 12.16 15.23 -26.38
CA PRO A 642 12.12 16.67 -26.23
C PRO A 642 13.35 17.17 -25.48
N PHE A 643 13.74 18.42 -25.73
CA PHE A 643 14.76 19.12 -24.96
C PHE A 643 14.27 20.50 -24.55
N ILE A 644 14.85 21.01 -23.47
CA ILE A 644 14.59 22.36 -22.95
C ILE A 644 15.87 22.97 -22.40
N GLY A 645 16.05 24.26 -22.61
CA GLY A 645 17.16 25.02 -22.04
C GLY A 645 16.75 26.47 -21.82
N THR A 646 17.43 27.15 -20.90
CA THR A 646 17.13 28.55 -20.56
C THR A 646 18.39 29.39 -20.54
N ASP A 647 18.25 30.68 -20.88
CA ASP A 647 19.29 31.69 -20.71
C ASP A 647 18.71 32.93 -20.00
N VAL A 648 19.57 33.75 -19.39
CA VAL A 648 19.19 35.00 -18.72
C VAL A 648 19.82 36.18 -19.45
N ILE A 649 18.97 37.02 -20.03
CA ILE A 649 19.40 38.19 -20.79
C ILE A 649 18.93 39.50 -20.17
N ARG A 650 19.52 40.60 -20.64
CA ARG A 650 19.05 41.96 -20.35
C ARG A 650 18.23 42.49 -21.53
N VAL A 651 17.02 42.98 -21.29
CA VAL A 651 16.16 43.59 -22.33
C VAL A 651 16.05 45.09 -22.09
N ILE A 652 16.49 45.90 -23.05
CA ILE A 652 16.50 47.36 -22.98
C ILE A 652 15.71 48.00 -24.12
N HIS A 653 15.11 49.14 -23.82
CA HIS A 653 14.25 49.88 -24.74
C HIS A 653 14.97 50.89 -25.62
#